data_AF-A0A1Q4GC07-F1
#
_entry.id   AF-A0A1Q4GC07-F1
#
_cell.length_a   1.000
_cell.length_b   1.000
_cell.length_c   1.000
_cell.angle_alpha   90.00
_cell.angle_beta   90.00
_cell.angle_gamma   90.00
#
_symmetry.space_group_name_H-M   'P 1'
#
loop_
_entity.id
_entity.type
_entity.pdbx_description
1 polymer ?
#
loop_
_entity_poly.entity_id
_entity_poly.type
_entity_poly.pdbx_seq_one_letter_code
_entity_poly.pdbx_strand_id
1 'polypeptide(L)'
;MGKFYIYNSNIGDKKYKSATIIFNPNIEFDFGALKNELTEHFRYFHQTSALVFLHCSTVSSVESLIKINLDKIFKSIPKAEENSLVESIFYVGYNKSDFIFSKDDRFLKENFKEIINQGLANIFISNGGLVESNGISHHYVFPSGKHSTKFLRTANVLVQKSEIDFIGLNLLHLFKNTEIRNIYCDTLSINVVGYSISQYLKRYDNREDLNIESFKSYDGIYSKNTKFYKDSIFLISASTSGGLVHYLKGNHPEIDSKDVCILYYLPIEKPSNLSLERVLCNLERNEKFQYGLEIYKQFKAGERCSFCENQSTAIKIVGDSFSLDEPIINTRNIVASKYITKTLKDFVEVFKYNEETGTSLKVSFSEDTINRKKYNLYIDYENIIRNIEKKHYKSHKSKIDAFVNQYVPASLKYIIHLNDKGSELLAKYILEKTTCFSKNSIEVINQSELVDKKISEEESGSILIVASCITNGKNLLYLSRYFRNYNNIRLIYFIGINRISDSDKHKELKSNIKYGLYGAENSSFVEIETINCDNSNIETPWEIELDHLREIQEGLNEPSSFVNERITTINNFSNKTFKGGTQKIFYPDILGNELQIRKNSAFFNSNDYFEQVTQSDIYFTISCVLNNLRNNRIDGLYQTNFVKNLLDPFVFNRFNDGIIQASILRAAKNDELNYSFSRKNSEDMLMLLKTFAKHSDEYQGEALMEFLYALSIGRLRLFKDHYPLLIDELENIEHEHVKILCKIILEVYEKSL
;
A
#
# COMPACT_ATOMS: atom_id res chain seq x y z
N MET A 1 23.37 -2.14 28.71
CA MET A 1 22.28 -1.27 29.22
C MET A 1 22.85 -0.38 30.29
N GLY A 2 22.72 0.93 30.15
CA GLY A 2 23.30 1.90 31.08
C GLY A 2 22.60 1.90 32.45
N LYS A 3 23.37 2.11 33.52
CA LYS A 3 22.86 2.34 34.87
C LYS A 3 22.46 3.80 35.08
N PHE A 4 23.00 4.72 34.29
CA PHE A 4 22.69 6.14 34.30
C PHE A 4 21.97 6.52 33.01
N TYR A 5 21.28 7.66 33.02
CA TYR A 5 20.88 8.33 31.79
C TYR A 5 21.69 9.63 31.68
N ILE A 6 22.50 9.72 30.63
CA ILE A 6 23.45 10.83 30.42
C ILE A 6 23.10 11.52 29.11
N TYR A 7 22.93 12.84 29.16
CA TYR A 7 22.66 13.65 27.98
C TYR A 7 23.23 15.06 28.15
N ASN A 8 23.44 15.75 27.02
CA ASN A 8 23.85 17.16 27.04
C ASN A 8 22.63 18.04 26.83
N SER A 9 22.61 19.19 27.51
CA SER A 9 21.58 20.20 27.37
C SER A 9 22.20 21.57 27.10
N ASN A 10 21.61 22.31 26.16
CA ASN A 10 21.95 23.69 25.87
C ASN A 10 21.15 24.61 26.81
N ILE A 11 21.82 25.59 27.41
CA ILE A 11 21.26 26.47 28.43
C ILE A 11 21.37 27.92 27.95
N GLY A 12 20.31 28.70 28.16
CA GLY A 12 20.26 30.13 27.79
C GLY A 12 21.06 31.06 28.70
N ASP A 13 22.05 30.56 29.43
CA ASP A 13 22.85 31.30 30.41
C ASP A 13 24.16 31.81 29.82
N LYS A 14 24.67 32.94 30.32
CA LYS A 14 25.91 33.55 29.82
C LYS A 14 27.17 32.82 30.28
N LYS A 15 27.15 32.24 31.49
CA LYS A 15 28.28 31.56 32.13
C LYS A 15 28.27 30.06 31.81
N TYR A 16 27.11 29.43 31.94
CA TYR A 16 26.93 28.00 31.71
C TYR A 16 26.11 27.77 30.44
N LYS A 17 26.75 27.83 29.27
CA LYS A 17 26.08 27.71 27.96
C LYS A 17 25.54 26.30 27.69
N SER A 18 26.14 25.28 28.30
CA SER A 18 25.72 23.88 28.18
C SER A 18 26.05 23.08 29.44
N ALA A 19 25.26 22.04 29.71
CA ALA A 19 25.49 21.13 30.82
C ALA A 19 25.35 19.68 30.39
N THR A 20 26.19 18.80 30.93
CA THR A 20 25.98 17.36 30.87
C THR A 20 25.21 16.94 32.11
N ILE A 21 24.03 16.37 31.88
CA ILE A 21 23.12 15.92 32.92
C ILE A 21 23.36 14.42 33.13
N ILE A 22 23.58 14.03 34.38
CA ILE A 22 23.82 12.64 34.80
C ILE A 22 22.68 12.27 35.74
N PHE A 23 21.71 11.51 35.23
CA PHE A 23 20.61 11.02 36.03
C PHE A 23 20.93 9.65 36.62
N ASN A 24 20.90 9.56 37.96
CA ASN A 24 20.95 8.30 38.68
C ASN A 24 19.55 7.87 39.12
N PRO A 25 18.97 6.81 38.51
CA PRO A 25 17.69 6.27 38.92
C PRO A 25 17.75 5.43 40.20
N ASN A 26 18.94 5.08 40.72
CA ASN A 26 19.12 4.16 41.85
C ASN A 26 19.37 4.90 43.18
N ILE A 27 19.25 4.16 44.28
CA ILE A 27 19.56 4.65 45.64
C ILE A 27 21.09 4.74 45.83
N GLU A 28 21.85 3.90 45.14
CA GLU A 28 23.31 3.88 45.23
C GLU A 28 23.94 4.41 43.93
N PHE A 29 25.16 4.96 44.04
CA PHE A 29 25.98 5.36 42.91
C PHE A 29 27.01 4.26 42.60
N ASP A 30 26.86 3.61 41.44
CA ASP A 30 27.89 2.74 40.89
C ASP A 30 28.92 3.58 40.10
N PHE A 31 29.96 4.02 40.79
CA PHE A 31 31.02 4.83 40.17
C PHE A 31 31.86 4.07 39.13
N GLY A 32 31.87 2.74 39.16
CA GLY A 32 32.54 1.93 38.13
C GLY A 32 31.78 1.99 36.82
N ALA A 33 30.46 1.79 36.87
CA ALA A 33 29.58 1.93 35.72
C ALA A 33 29.55 3.38 35.21
N LEU A 34 29.42 4.36 36.12
CA LEU A 34 29.41 5.78 35.77
C LEU A 34 30.66 6.19 34.98
N LYS A 35 31.84 5.73 35.42
CA LYS A 35 33.11 5.97 34.72
C LYS A 35 33.07 5.45 33.28
N ASN A 36 32.59 4.22 33.08
CA ASN A 36 32.53 3.62 31.75
C ASN A 36 31.52 4.36 30.85
N GLU A 37 30.34 4.68 31.38
CA GLU A 37 29.28 5.38 30.65
C GLU A 37 29.67 6.82 30.28
N LEU A 38 30.37 7.55 31.17
CA LEU A 38 30.92 8.87 30.87
C LEU A 38 32.01 8.81 29.79
N THR A 39 32.90 7.80 29.85
CA THR A 39 33.93 7.60 28.82
C THR A 39 33.29 7.40 27.45
N GLU A 40 32.27 6.55 27.36
CA GLU A 40 31.54 6.33 26.11
C GLU A 40 30.77 7.58 25.65
N HIS A 41 30.15 8.33 26.57
CA HIS A 41 29.47 9.59 26.23
C HIS A 41 30.45 10.60 25.62
N PHE A 42 31.55 10.91 26.29
CA PHE A 42 32.53 11.89 25.82
C PHE A 42 33.40 11.39 24.65
N ARG A 43 33.24 10.14 24.22
CA ARG A 43 33.78 9.68 22.93
C ARG A 43 33.11 10.37 21.75
N TYR A 44 31.83 10.71 21.88
CA TYR A 44 31.02 11.32 20.82
C TYR A 44 30.69 12.79 21.08
N PHE A 45 30.88 13.28 22.31
CA PHE A 45 30.54 14.65 22.69
C PHE A 45 31.73 15.40 23.29
N HIS A 46 31.79 16.72 23.05
CA HIS A 46 32.75 17.61 23.70
C HIS A 46 32.38 17.88 25.16
N GLN A 47 33.38 18.29 25.96
CA GLN A 47 33.18 18.73 27.35
C GLN A 47 32.21 19.93 27.39
N THR A 48 31.19 19.86 28.26
CA THR A 48 30.24 20.94 28.51
C THR A 48 30.72 21.87 29.62
N SER A 49 30.06 23.03 29.79
CA SER A 49 30.45 24.02 30.81
C SER A 49 30.02 23.67 32.24
N ALA A 50 29.18 22.65 32.43
CA ALA A 50 28.69 22.23 33.76
C ALA A 50 28.36 20.74 33.80
N LEU A 51 28.53 20.12 34.96
CA LEU A 51 28.07 18.76 35.26
C LEU A 51 26.92 18.84 36.26
N VAL A 52 25.78 18.23 35.94
CA VAL A 52 24.61 18.24 36.83
C VAL A 52 24.21 16.81 37.18
N PHE A 53 24.32 16.47 38.46
CA PHE A 53 23.90 15.17 38.98
C PHE A 53 22.45 15.25 39.47
N LEU A 54 21.55 14.58 38.75
CA LEU A 54 20.14 14.45 39.12
C LEU A 54 19.91 13.11 39.83
N HIS A 55 19.35 13.13 41.03
CA HIS A 55 19.15 11.93 41.84
C HIS A 55 17.93 12.02 42.77
N CYS A 56 17.57 10.91 43.41
CA CYS A 56 16.57 10.90 44.48
C CYS A 56 17.17 11.42 45.80
N SER A 57 16.43 12.23 46.57
CA SER A 57 16.93 12.82 47.82
C SER A 57 17.07 11.82 48.96
N THR A 58 16.62 10.57 48.77
CA THR A 58 16.85 9.46 49.70
C THR A 58 18.32 9.02 49.74
N VAL A 59 19.12 9.45 48.77
CA VAL A 59 20.57 9.20 48.76
C VAL A 59 21.27 10.18 49.68
N SER A 60 21.69 9.71 50.86
CA SER A 60 22.47 10.52 51.79
C SER A 60 23.85 10.83 51.22
N SER A 61 24.28 12.10 51.27
CA SER A 61 25.68 12.52 51.06
C SER A 61 26.21 12.43 49.61
N VAL A 62 25.37 12.63 48.59
CA VAL A 62 25.79 12.57 47.17
C VAL A 62 26.98 13.47 46.86
N GLU A 63 26.98 14.71 47.36
CA GLU A 63 28.11 15.64 47.21
C GLU A 63 29.41 15.06 47.78
N SER A 64 29.37 14.47 48.98
CA SER A 64 30.54 13.83 49.60
C SER A 64 30.99 12.60 48.82
N LEU A 65 30.06 11.77 48.34
CA LEU A 65 30.36 10.57 47.55
C LEU A 65 31.03 10.90 46.22
N ILE A 66 30.55 11.96 45.56
CA ILE A 66 31.12 12.46 44.30
C ILE A 66 32.49 13.08 44.56
N LYS A 67 32.65 13.91 45.61
CA LYS A 67 33.95 14.48 46.03
C LYS A 67 35.03 13.42 46.25
N ILE A 68 34.70 12.30 46.91
CA ILE A 68 35.63 11.19 47.16
C ILE A 68 36.03 10.46 45.86
N ASN A 69 35.20 10.50 44.82
CA ASN A 69 35.44 9.79 43.55
C ASN A 69 35.73 10.72 42.36
N LEU A 70 36.04 12.01 42.58
CA LEU A 70 36.31 12.98 41.51
C LEU A 70 37.40 12.48 40.55
N ASP A 71 38.51 11.98 41.07
CA ASP A 71 39.63 11.47 40.25
C ASP A 71 39.21 10.36 39.28
N LYS A 72 38.18 9.57 39.62
CA LYS A 72 37.66 8.52 38.74
C LYS A 72 36.75 9.10 37.67
N ILE A 73 35.94 10.10 38.01
CA ILE A 73 35.00 10.79 37.12
C ILE A 73 35.78 11.61 36.07
N PHE A 74 36.76 12.41 36.51
CA PHE A 74 37.55 13.27 35.62
C PHE A 74 38.48 12.50 34.69
N LYS A 75 38.92 11.29 35.05
CA LYS A 75 39.64 10.39 34.12
C LYS A 75 38.81 10.02 32.88
N SER A 76 37.50 10.14 32.94
CA SER A 76 36.57 9.83 31.86
C SER A 76 36.12 11.05 31.06
N ILE A 77 36.57 12.26 31.43
CA ILE A 77 36.19 13.51 30.80
C ILE A 77 37.42 14.09 30.07
N PRO A 78 37.28 14.64 28.85
CA PRO A 78 38.37 15.34 28.17
C PRO A 78 38.96 16.44 29.06
N LYS A 79 40.29 16.59 29.10
CA LYS A 79 41.00 17.48 30.06
C LYS A 79 41.11 18.95 29.61
N ALA A 80 40.16 19.46 28.83
CA ALA A 80 40.31 20.80 28.26
C ALA A 80 40.30 21.90 29.34
N GLU A 81 39.47 21.75 30.38
CA GLU A 81 39.36 22.72 31.50
C GLU A 81 39.00 22.05 32.84
N GLU A 82 39.88 21.17 33.37
CA GLU A 82 39.62 20.37 34.57
C GLU A 82 39.27 21.23 35.81
N ASN A 83 40.05 22.28 36.09
CA ASN A 83 39.83 23.16 37.25
C ASN A 83 38.52 23.95 37.20
N SER A 84 38.12 24.42 36.02
CA SER A 84 36.87 25.17 35.78
C SER A 84 35.63 24.29 35.96
N LEU A 85 35.73 23.02 35.54
CA LEU A 85 34.63 22.07 35.61
C LEU A 85 34.41 21.54 37.04
N VAL A 86 35.46 21.38 37.85
CA VAL A 86 35.34 21.01 39.27
C VAL A 86 34.49 22.03 40.05
N GLU A 87 34.65 23.32 39.75
CA GLU A 87 33.86 24.41 40.34
C GLU A 87 32.43 24.52 39.75
N SER A 88 32.13 23.72 38.72
CA SER A 88 30.88 23.76 37.94
C SER A 88 30.13 22.41 38.02
N ILE A 89 30.25 21.71 39.14
CA ILE A 89 29.49 20.51 39.47
C ILE A 89 28.29 20.88 40.35
N PHE A 90 27.10 20.50 39.91
CA PHE A 90 25.85 20.81 40.57
C PHE A 90 25.06 19.55 40.90
N TYR A 91 24.21 19.64 41.91
CA TYR A 91 23.44 18.50 42.42
C TYR A 91 21.97 18.88 42.54
N VAL A 92 21.10 18.07 41.96
CA VAL A 92 19.65 18.25 42.02
C VAL A 92 19.04 16.98 42.61
N GLY A 93 18.48 17.11 43.82
CA GLY A 93 17.84 16.00 44.53
C GLY A 93 16.31 16.09 44.41
N TYR A 94 15.62 14.99 44.18
CA TYR A 94 14.14 14.96 44.17
C TYR A 94 13.59 14.38 45.48
N ASN A 95 12.69 15.09 46.17
CA ASN A 95 12.17 14.69 47.49
C ASN A 95 10.70 14.24 47.50
N LYS A 96 10.25 13.57 46.44
CA LYS A 96 8.84 13.19 46.14
C LYS A 96 7.95 14.35 45.70
N SER A 97 8.15 15.55 46.22
CA SER A 97 7.31 16.70 45.93
C SER A 97 8.01 17.67 44.96
N ASP A 98 9.25 18.02 45.26
CA ASP A 98 9.97 19.04 44.51
C ASP A 98 11.42 18.63 44.22
N PHE A 99 11.98 19.25 43.18
CA PHE A 99 13.41 19.25 42.92
C PHE A 99 14.08 20.28 43.84
N ILE A 100 15.09 19.83 44.58
CA ILE A 100 15.88 20.60 45.52
C ILE A 100 17.12 21.10 44.79
N PHE A 101 17.31 22.42 44.82
CA PHE A 101 18.46 23.13 44.26
C PHE A 101 19.25 23.79 45.39
N SER A 102 20.57 23.97 45.20
CA SER A 102 21.33 24.86 46.09
C SER A 102 20.86 26.31 45.94
N LYS A 103 21.06 27.13 46.98
CA LYS A 103 20.67 28.56 46.97
C LYS A 103 21.43 29.35 45.90
N ASP A 104 22.61 28.89 45.50
CA ASP A 104 23.50 29.55 44.56
C ASP A 104 23.23 29.13 43.09
N ASP A 105 22.42 28.08 42.86
CA ASP A 105 22.18 27.47 41.55
C ASP A 105 20.99 28.11 40.80
N ARG A 106 20.90 29.44 40.80
CA ARG A 106 19.74 30.15 40.19
C ARG A 106 19.58 29.84 38.71
N PHE A 107 20.67 29.72 37.97
CA PHE A 107 20.63 29.44 36.53
C PHE A 107 19.99 28.07 36.24
N LEU A 108 20.26 27.05 37.06
CA LEU A 108 19.64 25.73 36.92
C LEU A 108 18.15 25.83 37.17
N LYS A 109 17.74 26.48 38.26
CA LYS A 109 16.32 26.62 38.62
C LYS A 109 15.52 27.33 37.52
N GLU A 110 16.09 28.37 36.90
CA GLU A 110 15.44 29.13 35.82
C GLU A 110 15.32 28.34 34.52
N ASN A 111 16.30 27.48 34.22
CA ASN A 111 16.35 26.70 32.97
C ASN A 111 15.90 25.24 33.13
N PHE A 112 15.52 24.80 34.35
CA PHE A 112 15.32 23.39 34.66
C PHE A 112 14.25 22.72 33.78
N LYS A 113 13.13 23.41 33.56
CA LYS A 113 12.04 22.90 32.70
C LYS A 113 12.55 22.61 31.29
N GLU A 114 13.40 23.49 30.75
CA GLU A 114 13.98 23.37 29.42
C GLU A 114 14.99 22.21 29.36
N ILE A 115 15.84 22.09 30.38
CA ILE A 115 16.82 20.99 30.51
C ILE A 115 16.11 19.63 30.52
N ILE A 116 15.04 19.50 31.31
CA ILE A 116 14.24 18.28 31.38
C ILE A 116 13.56 17.99 30.03
N ASN A 117 12.95 18.99 29.39
CA ASN A 117 12.30 18.80 28.08
C ASN A 117 13.31 18.35 27.02
N GLN A 118 14.54 18.87 27.02
CA GLN A 118 15.62 18.41 26.13
C GLN A 118 15.99 16.94 26.39
N GLY A 119 16.09 16.51 27.65
CA GLY A 119 16.34 15.11 27.99
C GLY A 119 15.22 14.18 27.51
N LEU A 120 13.96 14.56 27.75
CA LEU A 120 12.80 13.78 27.28
C LEU A 120 12.74 13.71 25.74
N ALA A 121 12.96 14.83 25.05
CA ALA A 121 13.00 14.87 23.59
C ALA A 121 14.17 14.05 23.03
N ASN A 122 15.33 14.08 23.69
CA ASN A 122 16.49 13.27 23.31
C ASN A 122 16.15 11.78 23.39
N ILE A 123 15.55 11.32 24.50
CA ILE A 123 15.10 9.92 24.64
C ILE A 123 14.15 9.53 23.49
N PHE A 124 13.20 10.41 23.14
CA PHE A 124 12.26 10.15 22.05
C PHE A 124 12.97 10.00 20.70
N ILE A 125 13.89 10.91 20.38
CA ILE A 125 14.56 10.97 19.07
C ILE A 125 15.58 9.84 18.93
N SER A 126 16.44 9.62 19.94
CA SER A 126 17.52 8.62 19.88
C SER A 126 16.99 7.20 19.76
N ASN A 127 15.82 6.94 20.32
CA ASN A 127 15.22 5.61 20.36
C ASN A 127 14.21 5.39 19.22
N GLY A 128 14.14 6.28 18.23
CA GLY A 128 13.26 6.10 17.07
C GLY A 128 11.77 6.22 17.39
N GLY A 129 11.41 7.17 18.26
CA GLY A 129 10.02 7.47 18.60
C GLY A 129 9.21 8.07 17.45
N LEU A 130 9.86 8.72 16.47
CA LEU A 130 9.23 9.12 15.22
C LEU A 130 9.42 8.01 14.19
N VAL A 131 8.33 7.41 13.74
CA VAL A 131 8.33 6.41 12.68
C VAL A 131 7.98 7.09 11.36
N GLU A 132 8.80 6.86 10.35
CA GLU A 132 8.64 7.42 9.01
C GLU A 132 8.47 6.30 7.98
N SER A 133 7.62 6.52 6.99
CA SER A 133 7.49 5.61 5.85
C SER A 133 8.74 5.68 4.97
N ASN A 134 9.25 4.54 4.53
CA ASN A 134 10.40 4.43 3.63
C ASN A 134 10.06 4.88 2.19
N GLY A 135 9.83 6.19 1.96
CA GLY A 135 9.62 6.82 0.65
C GLY A 135 8.17 6.88 0.15
N ILE A 136 7.99 6.92 -1.18
CA ILE A 136 6.72 7.08 -1.93
C ILE A 136 5.78 5.86 -1.79
N SER A 137 6.27 4.80 -1.16
CA SER A 137 5.73 3.45 -1.29
C SER A 137 4.47 3.23 -0.46
N HIS A 138 4.43 3.81 0.74
CA HIS A 138 3.32 3.69 1.67
C HIS A 138 3.21 4.91 2.59
N HIS A 139 2.05 5.09 3.20
CA HIS A 139 1.81 6.07 4.25
C HIS A 139 0.82 5.49 5.25
N TYR A 140 0.74 6.08 6.43
CA TYR A 140 -0.07 5.58 7.53
C TYR A 140 -1.45 6.22 7.57
N VAL A 141 -2.44 5.39 7.85
CA VAL A 141 -3.81 5.80 8.15
C VAL A 141 -4.09 5.55 9.63
N PHE A 142 -4.33 6.63 10.36
CA PHE A 142 -4.63 6.59 11.79
C PHE A 142 -6.07 6.09 12.04
N PRO A 143 -6.40 5.59 13.25
CA PRO A 143 -7.78 5.24 13.62
C PRO A 143 -8.79 6.39 13.42
N SER A 144 -8.32 7.64 13.54
CA SER A 144 -9.12 8.84 13.26
C SER A 144 -9.40 9.11 11.77
N GLY A 145 -8.86 8.28 10.87
CA GLY A 145 -8.96 8.44 9.42
C GLY A 145 -8.00 9.47 8.83
N LYS A 146 -7.10 10.06 9.63
CA LYS A 146 -6.06 10.97 9.13
C LYS A 146 -4.98 10.19 8.37
N HIS A 147 -4.32 10.83 7.41
CA HIS A 147 -3.23 10.25 6.61
C HIS A 147 -1.92 11.02 6.87
N SER A 148 -0.81 10.31 7.07
CA SER A 148 0.53 10.91 7.14
C SER A 148 1.63 9.89 6.82
N THR A 149 2.77 10.37 6.34
CA THR A 149 4.00 9.56 6.16
C THR A 149 4.75 9.35 7.47
N LYS A 150 4.38 10.05 8.55
CA LYS A 150 5.06 9.96 9.85
C LYS A 150 4.06 9.80 11.00
N PHE A 151 4.47 9.09 12.04
CA PHE A 151 3.72 9.06 13.30
C PHE A 151 4.59 8.84 14.53
N LEU A 152 4.05 9.21 15.70
CA LEU A 152 4.72 9.07 16.99
C LEU A 152 4.42 7.68 17.57
N ARG A 153 5.46 6.96 18.00
CA ARG A 153 5.37 5.63 18.61
C ARG A 153 6.21 5.55 19.88
N THR A 154 5.57 5.79 21.02
CA THR A 154 6.23 5.74 22.34
C THR A 154 6.74 4.35 22.71
N ALA A 155 6.21 3.27 22.15
CA ALA A 155 6.72 1.91 22.38
C ALA A 155 8.20 1.75 22.00
N ASN A 156 8.65 2.39 20.90
CA ASN A 156 10.05 2.37 20.47
C ASN A 156 10.97 3.12 21.46
N VAL A 157 10.40 4.06 22.22
CA VAL A 157 11.14 4.94 23.14
C VAL A 157 11.53 4.22 24.43
N LEU A 158 10.71 3.26 24.87
CA LEU A 158 10.80 2.63 26.18
C LEU A 158 11.72 1.40 26.18
N VAL A 159 13.00 1.62 25.86
CA VAL A 159 14.01 0.56 25.70
C VAL A 159 14.91 0.43 26.93
N GLN A 160 15.44 1.55 27.46
CA GLN A 160 16.40 1.53 28.55
C GLN A 160 15.76 1.88 29.89
N LYS A 161 16.09 1.13 30.95
CA LYS A 161 15.52 1.34 32.28
C LYS A 161 15.80 2.74 32.84
N SER A 162 17.03 3.26 32.72
CA SER A 162 17.39 4.58 33.25
C SER A 162 16.61 5.72 32.59
N GLU A 163 16.30 5.60 31.30
CA GLU A 163 15.47 6.53 30.54
C GLU A 163 13.99 6.43 30.94
N ILE A 164 13.46 5.20 31.08
CA ILE A 164 12.10 4.96 31.59
C ILE A 164 11.93 5.55 32.99
N ASP A 165 12.95 5.37 33.85
CA ASP A 165 12.98 5.91 35.20
C ASP A 165 13.06 7.45 35.20
N PHE A 166 13.76 8.06 34.25
CA PHE A 166 13.78 9.51 34.07
C PHE A 166 12.40 10.05 33.68
N ILE A 167 11.70 9.38 32.75
CA ILE A 167 10.31 9.71 32.37
C ILE A 167 9.39 9.56 33.60
N GLY A 168 9.50 8.45 34.33
CA GLY A 168 8.69 8.17 35.52
C GLY A 168 8.86 9.20 36.63
N LEU A 169 10.10 9.63 36.91
CA LEU A 169 10.38 10.64 37.94
C LEU A 169 9.74 12.00 37.58
N ASN A 170 9.85 12.43 36.33
CA ASN A 170 9.29 13.71 35.89
C ASN A 170 7.76 13.68 35.84
N LEU A 171 7.14 12.54 35.51
CA LEU A 171 5.69 12.36 35.66
C LEU A 171 5.24 12.44 37.11
N LEU A 172 5.98 11.79 38.00
CA LEU A 172 5.69 11.85 39.43
C LEU A 172 5.71 13.31 39.93
N HIS A 173 6.66 14.13 39.47
CA HIS A 173 6.68 15.55 39.81
C HIS A 173 5.47 16.33 39.26
N LEU A 174 5.03 16.01 38.05
CA LEU A 174 3.83 16.63 37.46
C LEU A 174 2.57 16.36 38.31
N PHE A 175 2.48 15.16 38.89
CA PHE A 175 1.36 14.72 39.74
C PHE A 175 1.63 14.85 41.24
N LYS A 176 2.58 15.69 41.68
CA LYS A 176 2.98 15.83 43.09
C LYS A 176 1.84 16.18 44.06
N ASN A 177 0.76 16.78 43.57
CA ASN A 177 -0.41 17.20 44.35
C ASN A 177 -1.60 16.23 44.22
N THR A 178 -1.42 15.08 43.58
CA THR A 178 -2.47 14.08 43.33
C THR A 178 -2.18 12.81 44.13
N GLU A 179 -3.19 12.27 44.81
CA GLU A 179 -3.10 10.92 45.38
C GLU A 179 -3.26 9.90 44.24
N ILE A 180 -2.26 9.04 44.06
CA ILE A 180 -2.22 8.05 42.98
C ILE A 180 -2.42 6.66 43.59
N ARG A 181 -3.54 6.01 43.24
CA ARG A 181 -3.82 4.60 43.54
C ARG A 181 -3.95 3.75 42.27
N ASN A 182 -4.39 4.38 41.18
CA ASN A 182 -4.60 3.73 39.89
C ASN A 182 -3.89 4.53 38.79
N ILE A 183 -3.26 3.82 37.85
CA ILE A 183 -2.66 4.40 36.64
C ILE A 183 -3.29 3.72 35.43
N TYR A 184 -3.94 4.53 34.61
CA TYR A 184 -4.57 4.09 33.37
C TYR A 184 -3.73 4.56 32.18
N CYS A 185 -3.27 3.62 31.37
CA CYS A 185 -2.43 3.89 30.20
C CYS A 185 -3.23 3.69 28.91
N ASP A 186 -3.01 4.53 27.91
CA ASP A 186 -3.68 4.39 26.61
C ASP A 186 -3.27 3.14 25.83
N THR A 187 -2.05 2.69 26.04
CA THR A 187 -1.44 1.55 25.36
C THR A 187 -0.71 0.70 26.38
N LEU A 188 -0.64 -0.62 26.15
CA LEU A 188 0.08 -1.53 27.04
C LEU A 188 1.57 -1.18 27.15
N SER A 189 2.15 -0.65 26.06
CA SER A 189 3.58 -0.34 25.98
C SER A 189 4.06 0.64 27.05
N ILE A 190 3.23 1.61 27.46
CA ILE A 190 3.63 2.63 28.43
C ILE A 190 3.42 2.21 29.90
N ASN A 191 2.88 1.00 30.17
CA ASN A 191 2.73 0.50 31.55
C ASN A 191 4.05 0.44 32.30
N VAL A 192 5.17 0.24 31.60
CA VAL A 192 6.53 0.28 32.20
C VAL A 192 6.84 1.60 32.89
N VAL A 193 6.26 2.70 32.41
CA VAL A 193 6.36 4.01 33.06
C VAL A 193 5.54 4.04 34.35
N GLY A 194 4.32 3.48 34.34
CA GLY A 194 3.51 3.32 35.55
C GLY A 194 4.21 2.46 36.61
N TYR A 195 4.88 1.38 36.21
CA TYR A 195 5.69 0.56 37.12
C TYR A 195 6.88 1.34 37.69
N SER A 196 7.52 2.20 36.89
CA SER A 196 8.59 3.08 37.39
C SER A 196 8.07 4.09 38.43
N ILE A 197 6.91 4.71 38.19
CA ILE A 197 6.25 5.58 39.17
C ILE A 197 5.98 4.81 40.47
N SER A 198 5.40 3.60 40.39
CA SER A 198 5.15 2.73 41.55
C SER A 198 6.44 2.45 42.34
N GLN A 199 7.54 2.15 41.64
CA GLN A 199 8.85 1.96 42.28
C GLN A 199 9.33 3.21 43.02
N TYR A 200 9.18 4.40 42.44
CA TYR A 200 9.52 5.65 43.13
C TYR A 200 8.63 5.90 44.35
N LEU A 201 7.32 5.70 44.23
CA LEU A 201 6.39 5.89 45.36
C LEU A 201 6.74 4.99 46.54
N LYS A 202 7.07 3.72 46.29
CA LYS A 202 7.51 2.76 47.32
C LYS A 202 8.81 3.17 48.03
N ARG A 203 9.70 3.91 47.34
CA ARG A 203 10.97 4.39 47.92
C ARG A 203 10.76 5.56 48.87
N TYR A 204 9.78 6.42 48.60
CA TYR A 204 9.49 7.58 49.46
C TYR A 204 8.50 7.25 50.57
N ASP A 205 7.56 6.34 50.32
CA ASP A 205 6.54 5.92 51.27
C ASP A 205 6.39 4.40 51.24
N ASN A 206 6.29 3.74 52.39
CA ASN A 206 6.04 2.30 52.47
C ASN A 206 4.57 1.98 52.13
N ARG A 207 4.23 2.04 50.83
CA ARG A 207 2.87 1.94 50.28
C ARG A 207 2.61 0.60 49.56
N GLU A 208 1.33 0.26 49.47
CA GLU A 208 0.82 -0.86 48.66
C GLU A 208 1.06 -0.64 47.16
N ASP A 209 0.95 -1.72 46.38
CA ASP A 209 1.09 -1.69 44.93
C ASP A 209 -0.02 -0.87 44.26
N LEU A 210 0.36 -0.07 43.26
CA LEU A 210 -0.58 0.65 42.41
C LEU A 210 -1.26 -0.31 41.43
N ASN A 211 -2.54 -0.09 41.16
CA ASN A 211 -3.20 -0.74 40.03
C ASN A 211 -2.79 -0.06 38.72
N ILE A 212 -2.27 -0.82 37.75
CA ILE A 212 -1.78 -0.29 36.47
C ILE A 212 -2.44 -1.06 35.33
N GLU A 213 -3.28 -0.39 34.55
CA GLU A 213 -4.10 -1.01 33.51
C GLU A 213 -4.04 -0.24 32.19
N SER A 214 -4.09 -0.95 31.07
CA SER A 214 -4.29 -0.34 29.74
C SER A 214 -5.77 -0.24 29.41
N PHE A 215 -6.24 0.93 28.99
CA PHE A 215 -7.61 1.14 28.50
C PHE A 215 -7.76 0.99 26.98
N LYS A 216 -6.74 0.44 26.30
CA LYS A 216 -6.79 0.06 24.88
C LYS A 216 -7.23 1.16 23.92
N SER A 217 -6.69 2.37 24.10
CA SER A 217 -6.89 3.57 23.27
C SER A 217 -8.30 3.67 22.66
N TYR A 218 -8.49 3.30 21.39
CA TYR A 218 -9.73 3.51 20.66
C TYR A 218 -10.73 2.33 20.75
N ASP A 219 -10.36 1.16 21.27
CA ASP A 219 -11.31 0.03 21.39
C ASP A 219 -11.92 -0.04 22.80
N GLY A 220 -11.20 0.40 23.84
CA GLY A 220 -11.65 0.30 25.24
C GLY A 220 -12.44 1.52 25.77
N ILE A 221 -12.13 2.74 25.32
CA ILE A 221 -12.79 3.99 25.80
C ILE A 221 -14.11 4.28 25.06
N TYR A 222 -14.43 3.57 23.98
CA TYR A 222 -15.71 3.74 23.27
C TYR A 222 -16.85 2.93 23.89
N SER A 223 -16.53 2.05 24.83
CA SER A 223 -17.53 1.41 25.68
C SER A 223 -17.93 2.36 26.81
N LYS A 224 -19.15 2.89 26.75
CA LYS A 224 -19.76 3.67 27.86
C LYS A 224 -19.87 2.90 29.18
N ASN A 225 -19.57 1.60 29.19
CA ASN A 225 -19.64 0.73 30.36
C ASN A 225 -18.30 0.63 31.12
N THR A 226 -17.22 1.22 30.61
CA THR A 226 -15.91 1.24 31.29
C THR A 226 -15.99 2.11 32.54
N LYS A 227 -15.64 1.55 33.70
CA LYS A 227 -15.63 2.27 34.99
C LYS A 227 -14.19 2.51 35.43
N PHE A 228 -13.86 3.75 35.74
CA PHE A 228 -12.58 4.13 36.31
C PHE A 228 -12.69 4.28 37.83
N TYR A 229 -11.65 3.85 38.56
CA TYR A 229 -11.59 4.02 40.00
C TYR A 229 -11.28 5.47 40.41
N LYS A 230 -11.46 5.81 41.68
CA LYS A 230 -11.00 7.09 42.24
C LYS A 230 -9.48 7.11 42.37
N ASP A 231 -8.90 8.31 42.55
CA ASP A 231 -7.46 8.51 42.76
C ASP A 231 -6.64 7.93 41.60
N SER A 232 -7.11 8.22 40.38
CA SER A 232 -6.62 7.67 39.13
C SER A 232 -5.96 8.73 38.28
N ILE A 233 -4.79 8.41 37.72
CA ILE A 233 -4.16 9.22 36.67
C ILE A 233 -4.22 8.51 35.32
N PHE A 234 -4.27 9.29 34.25
CA PHE A 234 -4.41 8.82 32.87
C PHE A 234 -3.20 9.26 32.04
N LEU A 235 -2.47 8.29 31.52
CA LEU A 235 -1.29 8.50 30.70
C LEU A 235 -1.61 8.22 29.23
N ILE A 236 -1.33 9.21 28.37
CA ILE A 236 -1.46 9.13 26.93
C ILE A 236 -0.07 9.09 26.31
N SER A 237 0.24 8.03 25.57
CA SER A 237 1.55 7.72 25.03
C SER A 237 2.13 8.84 24.16
N ALA A 238 1.41 9.25 23.11
CA ALA A 238 1.80 10.37 22.26
C ALA A 238 0.58 10.97 21.55
N SER A 239 0.65 12.25 21.18
CA SER A 239 -0.42 12.89 20.41
C SER A 239 0.08 14.02 19.51
N THR A 240 -0.55 14.18 18.35
CA THR A 240 -0.30 15.32 17.45
C THR A 240 -1.40 16.40 17.47
N SER A 241 -2.55 16.09 18.08
CA SER A 241 -3.75 16.94 18.09
C SER A 241 -4.34 17.14 19.50
N GLY A 242 -3.99 16.29 20.46
CA GLY A 242 -4.59 16.29 21.79
C GLY A 242 -6.03 15.77 21.81
N GLY A 243 -6.54 15.20 20.71
CA GLY A 243 -7.94 14.78 20.57
C GLY A 243 -8.41 13.77 21.63
N LEU A 244 -7.53 12.88 22.10
CA LEU A 244 -7.88 11.87 23.10
C LEU A 244 -8.20 12.50 24.48
N VAL A 245 -7.56 13.62 24.83
CA VAL A 245 -7.87 14.37 26.07
C VAL A 245 -9.30 14.92 26.01
N HIS A 246 -9.68 15.50 24.86
CA HIS A 246 -11.03 16.00 24.64
C HIS A 246 -12.07 14.88 24.66
N TYR A 247 -11.72 13.73 24.07
CA TYR A 247 -12.58 12.55 24.05
C TYR A 247 -12.84 11.98 25.46
N LEU A 248 -11.79 11.83 26.26
CA LEU A 248 -11.91 11.38 27.66
C LEU A 248 -12.82 12.31 28.45
N LYS A 249 -12.61 13.62 28.36
CA LYS A 249 -13.44 14.61 29.05
C LYS A 249 -14.91 14.60 28.58
N GLY A 250 -15.14 14.40 27.28
CA GLY A 250 -16.47 14.41 26.69
C GLY A 250 -17.32 13.20 27.07
N ASN A 251 -16.70 12.02 27.19
CA ASN A 251 -17.41 10.77 27.48
C ASN A 251 -17.33 10.31 28.94
N HIS A 252 -16.32 10.77 29.68
CA HIS A 252 -16.07 10.47 31.08
C HIS A 252 -15.91 11.77 31.89
N PRO A 253 -16.99 12.50 32.15
CA PRO A 253 -16.95 13.76 32.88
C PRO A 253 -16.43 13.63 34.32
N GLU A 254 -16.37 12.41 34.87
CA GLU A 254 -15.76 12.10 36.16
C GLU A 254 -14.23 12.25 36.17
N ILE A 255 -13.58 12.26 35.00
CA ILE A 255 -12.13 12.43 34.87
C ILE A 255 -11.79 13.93 34.86
N ASP A 256 -11.06 14.39 35.87
CA ASP A 256 -10.54 15.74 35.89
C ASP A 256 -9.35 15.85 34.92
N SER A 257 -9.33 16.92 34.12
CA SER A 257 -8.22 17.24 33.22
C SER A 257 -6.86 17.33 33.92
N LYS A 258 -6.82 17.62 35.23
CA LYS A 258 -5.57 17.65 35.99
C LYS A 258 -4.92 16.28 36.17
N ASP A 259 -5.70 15.22 36.04
CA ASP A 259 -5.28 13.82 36.24
C ASP A 259 -4.86 13.15 34.93
N VAL A 260 -4.92 13.88 33.80
CA VAL A 260 -4.52 13.40 32.47
C VAL A 260 -3.16 14.00 32.09
N CYS A 261 -2.27 13.20 31.52
CA CYS A 261 -0.98 13.64 30.98
C CYS A 261 -0.67 12.99 29.62
N ILE A 262 -0.23 13.78 28.65
CA ILE A 262 0.35 13.30 27.39
C ILE A 262 1.87 13.22 27.57
N LEU A 263 2.47 12.04 27.37
CA LEU A 263 3.91 11.85 27.53
C LEU A 263 4.69 12.65 26.48
N TYR A 264 4.31 12.50 25.21
CA TYR A 264 4.96 13.15 24.07
C TYR A 264 3.94 13.86 23.18
N TYR A 265 4.12 15.17 22.97
CA TYR A 265 3.20 15.98 22.19
C TYR A 265 3.91 16.76 21.09
N LEU A 266 3.42 16.65 19.85
CA LEU A 266 3.87 17.46 18.72
C LEU A 266 2.67 18.26 18.17
N PRO A 267 2.57 19.58 18.37
CA PRO A 267 1.38 20.36 18.02
C PRO A 267 1.27 20.61 16.49
N ILE A 268 0.87 19.60 15.72
CA ILE A 268 0.64 19.74 14.26
C ILE A 268 -0.63 20.55 13.97
N GLU A 269 -1.66 20.36 14.80
CA GLU A 269 -2.89 21.16 14.75
C GLU A 269 -2.86 22.29 15.78
N LYS A 270 -3.66 23.35 15.58
CA LYS A 270 -3.75 24.48 16.52
C LYS A 270 -3.96 23.94 17.95
N PRO A 271 -2.98 24.11 18.85
CA PRO A 271 -3.05 23.51 20.17
C PRO A 271 -4.13 24.21 21.00
N SER A 272 -4.84 23.44 21.82
CA SER A 272 -5.69 24.02 22.85
C SER A 272 -4.85 24.29 24.11
N ASN A 273 -5.12 25.39 24.84
CA ASN A 273 -4.43 25.69 26.10
C ASN A 273 -4.50 24.50 27.09
N LEU A 274 -5.63 23.79 27.10
CA LEU A 274 -5.86 22.58 27.91
C LEU A 274 -4.87 21.46 27.58
N SER A 275 -4.50 21.30 26.30
CA SER A 275 -3.57 20.26 25.86
C SER A 275 -2.14 20.58 26.29
N LEU A 276 -1.72 21.85 26.21
CA LEU A 276 -0.35 22.29 26.50
C LEU A 276 0.01 22.27 27.99
N GLU A 277 -0.95 22.50 28.88
CA GLU A 277 -0.72 22.49 30.33
C GLU A 277 -0.47 21.09 30.90
N ARG A 278 -0.71 20.04 30.12
CA ARG A 278 -0.70 18.63 30.56
C ARG A 278 0.17 17.73 29.67
N VAL A 279 1.23 18.31 29.14
CA VAL A 279 2.27 17.62 28.37
C VAL A 279 3.51 17.43 29.24
N LEU A 280 4.05 16.22 29.27
CA LEU A 280 5.34 15.94 29.87
C LEU A 280 6.49 16.43 28.98
N CYS A 281 6.50 16.05 27.70
CA CYS A 281 7.50 16.45 26.71
C CYS A 281 6.85 17.13 25.48
N ASN A 282 7.20 18.41 25.25
CA ASN A 282 6.88 19.07 23.99
C ASN A 282 7.98 18.75 22.97
N LEU A 283 7.59 18.10 21.87
CA LEU A 283 8.46 17.70 20.77
C LEU A 283 8.58 18.77 19.69
N GLU A 284 7.88 19.90 19.79
CA GLU A 284 8.01 21.00 18.83
C GLU A 284 9.46 21.48 18.69
N ARG A 285 9.90 21.69 17.45
CA ARG A 285 11.24 22.17 17.13
C ARG A 285 11.55 23.47 17.87
N ASN A 286 12.59 23.44 18.71
CA ASN A 286 13.14 24.62 19.36
C ASN A 286 14.41 25.06 18.63
N GLU A 287 14.30 26.10 17.79
CA GLU A 287 15.44 26.61 17.01
C GLU A 287 16.56 27.19 17.89
N LYS A 288 16.22 27.79 19.04
CA LYS A 288 17.21 28.41 19.92
C LYS A 288 18.19 27.39 20.51
N PHE A 289 17.68 26.22 20.88
CA PHE A 289 18.46 25.16 21.55
C PHE A 289 18.70 23.92 20.68
N GLN A 290 18.20 23.93 19.43
CA GLN A 290 18.42 22.93 18.38
C GLN A 290 17.97 21.49 18.75
N TYR A 291 16.80 21.34 19.35
CA TYR A 291 16.21 20.03 19.66
C TYR A 291 14.73 19.98 19.25
N GLY A 292 14.15 18.78 19.31
CA GLY A 292 12.76 18.54 18.91
C GLY A 292 12.63 18.19 17.42
N LEU A 293 11.38 18.04 16.99
CA LEU A 293 10.97 17.55 15.68
C LEU A 293 10.32 18.67 14.87
N GLU A 294 10.59 18.67 13.56
CA GLU A 294 9.86 19.49 12.61
C GLU A 294 8.41 19.01 12.48
N ILE A 295 7.49 19.96 12.33
CA ILE A 295 6.10 19.66 12.05
C ILE A 295 5.99 19.10 10.63
N TYR A 296 5.27 18.00 10.48
CA TYR A 296 5.06 17.34 9.20
C TYR A 296 3.58 17.40 8.77
N LYS A 297 3.35 17.20 7.47
CA LYS A 297 2.02 17.27 6.87
C LYS A 297 1.15 16.10 7.30
N GLN A 298 -0.09 16.41 7.66
CA GLN A 298 -1.13 15.43 7.98
C GLN A 298 -2.43 15.84 7.28
N PHE A 299 -3.02 14.92 6.52
CA PHE A 299 -4.30 15.13 5.84
C PHE A 299 -5.44 14.66 6.73
N LYS A 300 -6.53 15.44 6.77
CA LYS A 300 -7.70 15.12 7.59
C LYS A 300 -8.55 14.03 6.95
N ALA A 301 -9.38 13.38 7.77
CA ALA A 301 -10.35 12.41 7.26
C ALA A 301 -11.29 13.07 6.24
N GLY A 302 -11.37 12.49 5.04
CA GLY A 302 -12.18 13.01 3.93
C GLY A 302 -11.53 14.11 3.09
N GLU A 303 -10.33 14.57 3.45
CA GLU A 303 -9.54 15.46 2.61
C GLU A 303 -8.87 14.68 1.46
N ARG A 304 -8.64 15.33 0.31
CA ARG A 304 -7.85 14.74 -0.77
C ARG A 304 -6.40 14.59 -0.31
N CYS A 305 -5.99 13.34 -0.07
CA CYS A 305 -4.66 13.00 0.39
C CYS A 305 -3.70 12.93 -0.80
N SER A 306 -2.70 13.81 -0.84
CA SER A 306 -1.72 13.83 -1.94
C SER A 306 -0.92 12.52 -2.01
N PHE A 307 -0.72 11.81 -0.89
CA PHE A 307 -0.08 10.51 -0.89
C PHE A 307 -0.93 9.46 -1.60
N CYS A 308 -2.25 9.46 -1.37
CA CYS A 308 -3.18 8.56 -2.06
C CYS A 308 -3.27 8.90 -3.56
N GLU A 309 -3.30 10.17 -3.92
CA GLU A 309 -3.28 10.63 -5.31
C GLU A 309 -1.99 10.19 -6.01
N ASN A 310 -0.86 10.25 -5.30
CA ASN A 310 0.42 9.69 -5.74
C ASN A 310 0.50 8.17 -5.57
N GLN A 311 -0.63 7.43 -5.48
CA GLN A 311 -0.75 5.97 -5.32
C GLN A 311 0.14 5.32 -4.25
N SER A 312 0.47 6.05 -3.19
CA SER A 312 1.12 5.49 -2.01
C SER A 312 0.17 4.52 -1.30
N THR A 313 0.66 3.35 -0.89
CA THR A 313 -0.17 2.34 -0.19
C THR A 313 -0.57 2.84 1.19
N ALA A 314 -1.88 2.95 1.44
CA ALA A 314 -2.43 3.32 2.73
C ALA A 314 -2.36 2.14 3.72
N ILE A 315 -1.44 2.18 4.69
CA ILE A 315 -1.29 1.18 5.74
C ILE A 315 -2.11 1.63 6.96
N LYS A 316 -3.14 0.85 7.29
CA LYS A 316 -3.96 1.12 8.48
C LYS A 316 -3.22 0.71 9.73
N ILE A 317 -3.09 1.64 10.65
CA ILE A 317 -2.60 1.38 12.00
C ILE A 317 -3.76 0.79 12.81
N VAL A 318 -3.58 -0.42 13.34
CA VAL A 318 -4.62 -1.17 14.09
C VAL A 318 -4.07 -1.67 15.42
N GLY A 319 -4.89 -1.55 16.48
CA GLY A 319 -4.64 -2.12 17.81
C GLY A 319 -3.61 -1.38 18.66
N ASP A 320 -3.42 -1.88 19.89
CA ASP A 320 -2.61 -1.23 20.94
C ASP A 320 -1.09 -1.35 20.76
N SER A 321 -0.64 -2.30 19.93
CA SER A 321 0.79 -2.59 19.73
C SER A 321 1.41 -1.81 18.57
N PHE A 322 0.59 -1.13 17.75
CA PHE A 322 1.02 -0.43 16.53
C PHE A 322 2.06 -1.25 15.76
N SER A 323 1.84 -2.56 15.60
CA SER A 323 2.81 -3.47 14.99
C SER A 323 2.97 -3.10 13.53
N LEU A 324 4.14 -2.57 13.20
CA LEU A 324 4.61 -2.42 11.83
C LEU A 324 5.57 -3.55 11.56
N ASP A 325 5.06 -4.67 11.06
CA ASP A 325 5.93 -5.52 10.28
C ASP A 325 6.12 -4.77 8.95
N GLU A 326 7.37 -4.40 8.64
CA GLU A 326 7.69 -3.96 7.28
C GLU A 326 7.13 -5.00 6.31
N PRO A 327 6.44 -4.59 5.25
CA PRO A 327 5.83 -5.54 4.34
C PRO A 327 6.91 -6.49 3.82
N ILE A 328 6.66 -7.80 3.91
CA ILE A 328 7.55 -8.81 3.37
C ILE A 328 7.56 -8.61 1.85
N ILE A 329 8.70 -8.18 1.32
CA ILE A 329 8.89 -7.95 -0.11
C ILE A 329 9.46 -9.22 -0.74
N ASN A 330 8.72 -9.80 -1.67
CA ASN A 330 9.17 -10.95 -2.46
C ASN A 330 9.24 -10.54 -3.94
N THR A 331 10.30 -10.93 -4.64
CA THR A 331 10.36 -10.83 -6.11
C THR A 331 9.93 -12.16 -6.73
N ARG A 332 9.20 -12.09 -7.84
CA ARG A 332 8.60 -13.23 -8.52
C ARG A 332 8.98 -13.22 -10.00
N ASN A 333 9.47 -14.37 -10.46
CA ASN A 333 9.81 -14.59 -11.86
C ASN A 333 8.64 -15.25 -12.62
N ILE A 334 8.56 -14.98 -13.92
CA ILE A 334 7.61 -15.66 -14.81
C ILE A 334 8.21 -17.02 -15.22
N VAL A 335 7.80 -18.08 -14.53
CA VAL A 335 8.23 -19.46 -14.84
C VAL A 335 7.30 -20.08 -15.89
N ALA A 336 7.80 -20.20 -17.12
CA ALA A 336 7.05 -20.70 -18.27
C ALA A 336 6.32 -22.03 -18.01
N SER A 337 7.01 -23.02 -17.41
CA SER A 337 6.45 -24.35 -17.12
C SER A 337 5.28 -24.35 -16.12
N LYS A 338 5.12 -23.28 -15.33
CA LYS A 338 4.06 -23.17 -14.32
C LYS A 338 2.89 -22.33 -14.82
N TYR A 339 3.18 -21.20 -15.47
CA TYR A 339 2.18 -20.16 -15.72
C TYR A 339 1.71 -20.06 -17.17
N ILE A 340 2.44 -20.67 -18.10
CA ILE A 340 2.05 -20.80 -19.51
C ILE A 340 1.47 -22.19 -19.71
N THR A 341 0.16 -22.34 -19.44
CA THR A 341 -0.51 -23.62 -19.52
C THR A 341 -0.74 -24.05 -20.97
N LYS A 342 -0.80 -25.36 -21.21
CA LYS A 342 -1.15 -25.90 -22.53
C LYS A 342 -2.51 -25.36 -23.00
N THR A 343 -3.50 -25.28 -22.10
CA THR A 343 -4.82 -24.72 -22.38
C THR A 343 -4.74 -23.28 -22.90
N LEU A 344 -3.89 -22.43 -22.31
CA LEU A 344 -3.67 -21.06 -22.79
C LEU A 344 -3.07 -21.07 -24.20
N LYS A 345 -2.03 -21.87 -24.43
CA LYS A 345 -1.39 -21.94 -25.76
C LYS A 345 -2.37 -22.42 -26.84
N ASP A 346 -3.12 -23.47 -26.55
CA ASP A 346 -4.10 -24.04 -27.48
C ASP A 346 -5.25 -23.04 -27.74
N PHE A 347 -5.67 -22.28 -26.73
CA PHE A 347 -6.68 -21.23 -26.89
C PHE A 347 -6.16 -20.11 -27.80
N VAL A 348 -4.97 -19.57 -27.53
CA VAL A 348 -4.38 -18.50 -28.35
C VAL A 348 -4.15 -18.98 -29.78
N GLU A 349 -3.69 -20.20 -29.99
CA GLU A 349 -3.45 -20.75 -31.33
C GLU A 349 -4.71 -20.79 -32.20
N VAL A 350 -5.88 -20.97 -31.59
CA VAL A 350 -7.19 -21.05 -32.28
C VAL A 350 -7.79 -19.67 -32.57
N PHE A 351 -7.40 -18.62 -31.83
CA PHE A 351 -8.03 -17.30 -31.90
C PHE A 351 -7.10 -16.15 -32.30
N LYS A 352 -5.78 -16.42 -32.41
CA LYS A 352 -4.77 -15.45 -32.85
C LYS A 352 -4.93 -15.06 -34.32
N TYR A 353 -4.13 -14.10 -34.75
CA TYR A 353 -4.09 -13.65 -36.13
C TYR A 353 -3.86 -14.77 -37.16
N ASN A 354 -4.58 -14.67 -38.28
CA ASN A 354 -4.27 -15.34 -39.53
C ASN A 354 -4.69 -14.45 -40.70
N GLU A 355 -4.09 -14.66 -41.88
CA GLU A 355 -4.33 -13.81 -43.05
C GLU A 355 -5.78 -13.82 -43.55
N GLU A 356 -6.53 -14.91 -43.35
CA GLU A 356 -7.90 -15.03 -43.85
C GLU A 356 -8.95 -14.31 -42.98
N THR A 357 -8.76 -14.30 -41.66
CA THR A 357 -9.81 -13.87 -40.70
C THR A 357 -9.34 -12.79 -39.73
N GLY A 358 -8.06 -12.38 -39.81
CA GLY A 358 -7.46 -11.48 -38.83
C GLY A 358 -7.34 -12.12 -37.45
N THR A 359 -7.19 -11.30 -36.41
CA THR A 359 -7.21 -11.74 -35.01
C THR A 359 -8.58 -11.51 -34.37
N SER A 360 -8.98 -12.44 -33.50
CA SER A 360 -10.15 -12.28 -32.62
C SER A 360 -9.78 -11.82 -31.21
N LEU A 361 -8.48 -11.72 -30.89
CA LEU A 361 -7.96 -11.26 -29.60
C LEU A 361 -7.57 -9.79 -29.71
N LYS A 362 -8.41 -8.90 -29.19
CA LYS A 362 -8.29 -7.44 -29.35
C LYS A 362 -8.26 -6.74 -28.00
N VAL A 363 -8.05 -5.42 -28.02
CA VAL A 363 -7.99 -4.60 -26.79
C VAL A 363 -8.89 -3.37 -26.86
N SER A 364 -9.24 -2.81 -25.69
CA SER A 364 -9.91 -1.50 -25.56
C SER A 364 -11.25 -1.37 -26.29
N PHE A 365 -12.12 -2.37 -26.14
CA PHE A 365 -13.43 -2.36 -26.80
C PHE A 365 -14.55 -2.85 -25.88
N SER A 366 -15.76 -2.38 -26.16
CA SER A 366 -17.01 -2.84 -25.55
C SER A 366 -18.14 -2.69 -26.57
N GLU A 367 -19.02 -3.69 -26.62
CA GLU A 367 -20.26 -3.61 -27.41
C GLU A 367 -21.20 -2.53 -26.82
N ASP A 368 -21.93 -1.83 -27.71
CA ASP A 368 -22.74 -0.63 -27.43
C ASP A 368 -23.66 -0.80 -26.20
N THR A 369 -23.16 -0.38 -25.03
CA THR A 369 -23.97 -0.18 -23.83
C THR A 369 -23.95 1.29 -23.46
N ILE A 370 -25.07 1.78 -22.92
CA ILE A 370 -25.32 3.19 -22.57
C ILE A 370 -24.24 3.77 -21.62
N ASN A 371 -23.42 2.92 -20.98
CA ASN A 371 -22.24 3.29 -20.22
C ASN A 371 -20.94 2.87 -20.93
N ARG A 372 -20.14 3.86 -21.33
CA ARG A 372 -18.88 3.81 -22.11
C ARG A 372 -17.69 3.03 -21.48
N LYS A 373 -17.90 1.94 -20.76
CA LYS A 373 -16.81 1.17 -20.12
C LYS A 373 -16.18 0.19 -21.10
N LYS A 374 -14.94 0.44 -21.51
CA LYS A 374 -14.19 -0.44 -22.44
C LYS A 374 -13.52 -1.57 -21.67
N TYR A 375 -13.50 -2.77 -22.23
CA TYR A 375 -12.73 -3.87 -21.64
C TYR A 375 -11.25 -3.73 -22.00
N ASN A 376 -10.36 -4.05 -21.05
CA ASN A 376 -8.92 -4.12 -21.33
C ASN A 376 -8.65 -5.15 -22.44
N LEU A 377 -9.11 -6.39 -22.22
CA LEU A 377 -9.09 -7.47 -23.21
C LEU A 377 -10.49 -7.65 -23.81
N TYR A 378 -10.56 -7.76 -25.12
CA TYR A 378 -11.79 -8.02 -25.87
C TYR A 378 -11.61 -9.25 -26.77
N ILE A 379 -12.61 -10.13 -26.78
CA ILE A 379 -12.63 -11.29 -27.67
C ILE A 379 -13.76 -11.08 -28.66
N ASP A 380 -13.41 -10.88 -29.93
CA ASP A 380 -14.35 -10.61 -31.00
C ASP A 380 -15.04 -11.91 -31.45
N TYR A 381 -16.02 -12.35 -30.67
CA TYR A 381 -16.76 -13.58 -30.96
C TYR A 381 -17.60 -13.49 -32.23
N GLU A 382 -17.96 -12.27 -32.66
CA GLU A 382 -18.60 -12.07 -33.96
C GLU A 382 -17.66 -12.48 -35.10
N ASN A 383 -16.37 -12.11 -35.03
CA ASN A 383 -15.38 -12.55 -36.00
C ASN A 383 -15.24 -14.08 -36.02
N ILE A 384 -15.22 -14.71 -34.84
CA ILE A 384 -15.10 -16.17 -34.68
C ILE A 384 -16.29 -16.87 -35.36
N ILE A 385 -17.52 -16.50 -35.00
CA ILE A 385 -18.71 -17.22 -35.45
C ILE A 385 -19.02 -17.01 -36.94
N ARG A 386 -18.76 -15.80 -37.48
CA ARG A 386 -18.92 -15.53 -38.92
C ARG A 386 -17.96 -16.35 -39.78
N ASN A 387 -16.78 -16.63 -39.25
CA ASN A 387 -15.74 -17.38 -39.93
C ASN A 387 -15.63 -18.84 -39.44
N ILE A 388 -16.63 -19.36 -38.71
CA ILE A 388 -16.56 -20.67 -38.04
C ILE A 388 -16.30 -21.85 -39.00
N GLU A 389 -16.64 -21.69 -40.28
CA GLU A 389 -16.41 -22.68 -41.33
C GLU A 389 -14.95 -22.72 -41.85
N LYS A 390 -14.14 -21.71 -41.51
CA LYS A 390 -12.74 -21.64 -41.91
C LYS A 390 -11.89 -22.68 -41.17
N LYS A 391 -10.84 -23.17 -41.84
CA LYS A 391 -9.96 -24.23 -41.32
C LYS A 391 -9.36 -23.89 -39.95
N HIS A 392 -9.05 -22.62 -39.70
CA HIS A 392 -8.47 -22.13 -38.44
C HIS A 392 -9.38 -22.41 -37.23
N TYR A 393 -10.70 -22.19 -37.36
CA TYR A 393 -11.66 -22.41 -36.28
C TYR A 393 -12.23 -23.83 -36.21
N LYS A 394 -11.71 -24.78 -37.01
CA LYS A 394 -12.21 -26.16 -37.08
C LYS A 394 -12.30 -26.83 -35.70
N SER A 395 -11.27 -26.66 -34.86
CA SER A 395 -11.25 -27.22 -33.50
C SER A 395 -12.39 -26.67 -32.65
N HIS A 396 -12.58 -25.34 -32.65
CA HIS A 396 -13.65 -24.68 -31.92
C HIS A 396 -15.03 -25.09 -32.45
N LYS A 397 -15.22 -25.11 -33.78
CA LYS A 397 -16.44 -25.58 -34.44
C LYS A 397 -16.81 -26.99 -34.00
N SER A 398 -15.85 -27.93 -34.04
CA SER A 398 -16.09 -29.31 -33.62
C SER A 398 -16.54 -29.41 -32.16
N LYS A 399 -16.00 -28.56 -31.26
CA LYS A 399 -16.48 -28.49 -29.88
C LYS A 399 -17.89 -27.92 -29.79
N ILE A 400 -18.21 -26.83 -30.49
CA ILE A 400 -19.57 -26.26 -30.55
C ILE A 400 -20.56 -27.33 -31.02
N ASP A 401 -20.29 -27.97 -32.17
CA ASP A 401 -21.16 -28.99 -32.75
C ASP A 401 -21.36 -30.16 -31.78
N ALA A 402 -20.29 -30.64 -31.14
CA ALA A 402 -20.38 -31.71 -30.13
C ALA A 402 -21.23 -31.30 -28.92
N PHE A 403 -21.07 -30.07 -28.43
CA PHE A 403 -21.80 -29.58 -27.26
C PHE A 403 -23.25 -29.28 -27.58
N VAL A 404 -23.56 -28.81 -28.79
CA VAL A 404 -24.94 -28.69 -29.28
C VAL A 404 -25.62 -30.05 -29.27
N ASN A 405 -24.97 -31.07 -29.85
CA ASN A 405 -25.53 -32.44 -29.88
C ASN A 405 -25.68 -33.06 -28.49
N GLN A 406 -24.80 -32.74 -27.54
CA GLN A 406 -24.81 -33.33 -26.20
C GLN A 406 -25.79 -32.64 -25.24
N TYR A 407 -25.85 -31.30 -25.28
CA TYR A 407 -26.51 -30.52 -24.22
C TYR A 407 -27.79 -29.81 -24.67
N VAL A 408 -28.05 -29.69 -25.97
CA VAL A 408 -29.30 -29.07 -26.44
C VAL A 408 -30.40 -30.13 -26.54
N PRO A 409 -31.44 -30.06 -25.70
CA PRO A 409 -32.47 -31.09 -25.64
C PRO A 409 -33.49 -30.94 -26.78
N ALA A 410 -34.09 -32.06 -27.18
CA ALA A 410 -35.20 -32.06 -28.15
C ALA A 410 -36.45 -31.31 -27.66
N SER A 411 -36.57 -31.06 -26.35
CA SER A 411 -37.64 -30.27 -25.72
C SER A 411 -37.43 -28.75 -25.81
N LEU A 412 -36.39 -28.28 -26.50
CA LEU A 412 -36.08 -26.86 -26.63
C LEU A 412 -37.26 -26.10 -27.23
N LYS A 413 -37.63 -24.98 -26.59
CA LYS A 413 -38.68 -24.07 -27.05
C LYS A 413 -38.16 -22.66 -27.33
N TYR A 414 -37.26 -22.17 -26.48
CA TYR A 414 -36.72 -20.82 -26.60
C TYR A 414 -35.21 -20.83 -26.54
N ILE A 415 -34.59 -20.02 -27.41
CA ILE A 415 -33.19 -19.63 -27.31
C ILE A 415 -33.16 -18.16 -26.91
N ILE A 416 -32.66 -17.88 -25.71
CA ILE A 416 -32.49 -16.51 -25.22
C ILE A 416 -31.02 -16.15 -25.34
N HIS A 417 -30.70 -15.15 -26.15
CA HIS A 417 -29.31 -14.69 -26.26
C HIS A 417 -29.08 -13.40 -25.47
N LEU A 418 -27.87 -13.23 -24.95
CA LEU A 418 -27.48 -11.95 -24.35
C LEU A 418 -27.48 -10.82 -25.40
N ASN A 419 -27.59 -9.59 -24.93
CA ASN A 419 -27.68 -8.40 -25.78
C ASN A 419 -26.31 -7.99 -26.38
N ASP A 420 -25.73 -8.86 -27.19
CA ASP A 420 -24.52 -8.62 -27.98
C ASP A 420 -24.57 -9.38 -29.30
N LYS A 421 -23.85 -8.89 -30.32
CA LYS A 421 -23.94 -9.45 -31.67
C LYS A 421 -23.37 -10.87 -31.76
N GLY A 422 -22.34 -11.17 -30.98
CA GLY A 422 -21.76 -12.51 -30.93
C GLY A 422 -22.75 -13.55 -30.41
N SER A 423 -23.51 -13.22 -29.37
CA SER A 423 -24.51 -14.10 -28.76
C SER A 423 -25.68 -14.36 -29.70
N GLU A 424 -26.12 -13.33 -30.42
CA GLU A 424 -27.17 -13.45 -31.43
C GLU A 424 -26.75 -14.43 -32.56
N LEU A 425 -25.54 -14.28 -33.08
CA LEU A 425 -25.02 -15.13 -34.15
C LEU A 425 -24.81 -16.57 -33.69
N LEU A 426 -24.31 -16.77 -32.46
CA LEU A 426 -24.18 -18.11 -31.87
C LEU A 426 -25.55 -18.76 -31.68
N ALA A 427 -26.56 -18.00 -31.22
CA ALA A 427 -27.93 -18.50 -31.07
C ALA A 427 -28.53 -18.94 -32.41
N LYS A 428 -28.31 -18.16 -33.49
CA LYS A 428 -28.75 -18.53 -34.85
C LYS A 428 -28.03 -19.78 -35.35
N TYR A 429 -26.72 -19.89 -35.11
CA TYR A 429 -25.95 -21.09 -35.46
C TYR A 429 -26.52 -22.34 -34.77
N ILE A 430 -26.82 -22.25 -33.46
CA ILE A 430 -27.40 -23.35 -32.69
C ILE A 430 -28.81 -23.68 -33.21
N LEU A 431 -29.63 -22.68 -33.53
CA LEU A 431 -30.96 -22.89 -34.11
C LEU A 431 -30.87 -23.71 -35.41
N GLU A 432 -30.02 -23.29 -36.36
CA GLU A 432 -29.83 -24.00 -37.63
C GLU A 432 -29.46 -25.46 -37.41
N LYS A 433 -28.53 -25.74 -36.48
CA LYS A 433 -28.09 -27.11 -36.16
C LYS A 433 -29.14 -27.95 -35.42
N THR A 434 -30.08 -27.34 -34.73
CA THR A 434 -31.07 -28.04 -33.88
C THR A 434 -32.40 -28.25 -34.58
N THR A 435 -32.73 -27.43 -35.58
CA THR A 435 -33.98 -27.54 -36.37
C THR A 435 -34.21 -28.92 -36.98
N CYS A 436 -33.16 -29.66 -37.33
CA CYS A 436 -33.29 -31.01 -37.89
C CYS A 436 -33.62 -32.09 -36.85
N PHE A 437 -33.42 -31.82 -35.55
CA PHE A 437 -33.66 -32.78 -34.46
C PHE A 437 -34.84 -32.40 -33.56
N SER A 438 -35.23 -31.12 -33.54
CA SER A 438 -36.36 -30.62 -32.76
C SER A 438 -37.67 -30.72 -33.55
N LYS A 439 -38.73 -31.19 -32.89
CA LYS A 439 -40.11 -31.15 -33.42
C LYS A 439 -40.87 -29.87 -33.02
N ASN A 440 -40.28 -29.04 -32.17
CA ASN A 440 -40.89 -27.79 -31.69
C ASN A 440 -40.50 -26.61 -32.60
N SER A 441 -41.40 -25.63 -32.73
CA SER A 441 -41.03 -24.30 -33.24
C SER A 441 -40.20 -23.58 -32.19
N ILE A 442 -38.90 -23.42 -32.44
CA ILE A 442 -37.98 -22.74 -31.52
C ILE A 442 -37.98 -21.24 -31.81
N GLU A 443 -38.27 -20.41 -30.81
CA GLU A 443 -38.18 -18.96 -30.92
C GLU A 443 -36.84 -18.43 -30.35
N VAL A 444 -36.20 -17.51 -31.08
CA VAL A 444 -34.99 -16.80 -30.63
C VAL A 444 -35.38 -15.43 -30.09
N ILE A 445 -34.98 -15.13 -28.86
CA ILE A 445 -35.35 -13.91 -28.14
C ILE A 445 -34.09 -13.20 -27.62
N ASN A 446 -34.02 -11.88 -27.80
CA ASN A 446 -32.99 -11.07 -27.15
C ASN A 446 -33.35 -10.89 -25.67
N GLN A 447 -32.38 -11.03 -24.77
CA GLN A 447 -32.55 -10.75 -23.34
C GLN A 447 -33.28 -9.42 -23.06
N SER A 448 -33.02 -8.36 -23.83
CA SER A 448 -33.66 -7.05 -23.63
C SER A 448 -35.17 -7.05 -23.94
N GLU A 449 -35.65 -7.99 -24.76
CA GLU A 449 -37.04 -8.08 -25.20
C GLU A 449 -37.91 -8.94 -24.27
N LEU A 450 -37.33 -9.60 -23.26
CA LEU A 450 -38.05 -10.50 -22.36
C LEU A 450 -39.17 -9.83 -21.57
N VAL A 451 -39.08 -8.52 -21.35
CA VAL A 451 -40.13 -7.74 -20.66
C VAL A 451 -41.40 -7.63 -21.52
N ASP A 452 -41.23 -7.56 -22.84
CA ASP A 452 -42.32 -7.36 -23.80
C ASP A 452 -42.85 -8.70 -24.34
N LYS A 453 -41.97 -9.71 -24.49
CA LYS A 453 -42.32 -11.07 -24.90
C LYS A 453 -42.63 -11.96 -23.69
N LYS A 454 -43.91 -12.08 -23.35
CA LYS A 454 -44.37 -12.94 -22.24
C LYS A 454 -44.25 -14.43 -22.57
N ILE A 455 -43.20 -15.07 -22.05
CA ILE A 455 -43.16 -16.53 -21.89
C ILE A 455 -44.08 -16.90 -20.72
N SER A 456 -44.99 -17.84 -20.92
CA SER A 456 -45.95 -18.28 -19.89
C SER A 456 -45.25 -19.07 -18.77
N GLU A 457 -45.60 -18.81 -17.51
CA GLU A 457 -45.05 -19.54 -16.35
C GLU A 457 -45.50 -21.02 -16.32
N GLU A 458 -46.64 -21.34 -16.94
CA GLU A 458 -47.20 -22.69 -17.00
C GLU A 458 -46.53 -23.57 -18.06
N GLU A 459 -45.75 -22.97 -18.94
CA GLU A 459 -45.18 -23.64 -20.10
C GLU A 459 -44.13 -24.67 -19.70
N SER A 460 -44.20 -25.87 -20.30
CA SER A 460 -43.22 -26.94 -20.09
C SER A 460 -42.21 -27.02 -21.22
N GLY A 461 -40.95 -27.33 -20.88
CA GLY A 461 -39.87 -27.52 -21.85
C GLY A 461 -38.53 -27.04 -21.34
N SER A 462 -37.68 -26.58 -22.25
CA SER A 462 -36.36 -26.05 -21.91
C SER A 462 -36.05 -24.75 -22.66
N ILE A 463 -35.28 -23.90 -21.99
CA ILE A 463 -34.76 -22.65 -22.50
C ILE A 463 -33.24 -22.74 -22.56
N LEU A 464 -32.68 -22.41 -23.72
CA LEU A 464 -31.24 -22.28 -23.90
C LEU A 464 -30.83 -20.82 -23.78
N ILE A 465 -30.08 -20.49 -22.73
CA ILE A 465 -29.51 -19.15 -22.52
C ILE A 465 -28.13 -19.12 -23.17
N VAL A 466 -27.99 -18.37 -24.27
CA VAL A 466 -26.79 -18.31 -25.10
C VAL A 466 -26.00 -17.04 -24.81
N ALA A 467 -24.72 -17.22 -24.51
CA ALA A 467 -23.78 -16.13 -24.31
C ALA A 467 -22.50 -16.37 -25.11
N SER A 468 -22.06 -15.41 -25.91
CA SER A 468 -20.82 -15.48 -26.69
C SER A 468 -19.59 -15.46 -25.79
N CYS A 469 -19.50 -14.46 -24.93
CA CYS A 469 -18.39 -14.25 -24.01
C CYS A 469 -18.89 -13.68 -22.67
N ILE A 470 -18.50 -14.30 -21.56
CA ILE A 470 -18.90 -13.84 -20.22
C ILE A 470 -17.68 -13.55 -19.34
N THR A 471 -17.86 -12.62 -18.39
CA THR A 471 -16.82 -12.20 -17.42
C THR A 471 -17.23 -12.50 -15.98
N ASN A 472 -18.22 -11.78 -15.45
CA ASN A 472 -18.70 -11.91 -14.07
C ASN A 472 -20.06 -12.62 -13.94
N GLY A 473 -20.69 -12.98 -15.05
CA GLY A 473 -21.97 -13.69 -15.07
C GLY A 473 -23.18 -12.91 -14.53
N LYS A 474 -23.11 -11.59 -14.34
CA LYS A 474 -24.23 -10.78 -13.81
C LYS A 474 -25.52 -10.93 -14.62
N ASN A 475 -25.42 -10.92 -15.96
CA ASN A 475 -26.58 -11.12 -16.83
C ASN A 475 -27.16 -12.53 -16.71
N LEU A 476 -26.32 -13.55 -16.49
CA LEU A 476 -26.77 -14.92 -16.27
C LEU A 476 -27.49 -15.06 -14.93
N LEU A 477 -26.97 -14.43 -13.87
CA LEU A 477 -27.65 -14.37 -12.57
C LEU A 477 -28.98 -13.61 -12.64
N TYR A 478 -29.06 -12.55 -13.47
CA TYR A 478 -30.32 -11.86 -13.74
C TYR A 478 -31.34 -12.81 -14.38
N LEU A 479 -30.95 -13.55 -15.42
CA LEU A 479 -31.83 -14.52 -16.08
C LEU A 479 -32.24 -15.68 -15.15
N SER A 480 -31.30 -16.18 -14.33
CA SER A 480 -31.59 -17.18 -13.29
C SER A 480 -32.68 -16.70 -12.32
N ARG A 481 -32.62 -15.43 -11.91
CA ARG A 481 -33.64 -14.81 -11.05
C ARG A 481 -34.96 -14.60 -11.77
N TYR A 482 -34.91 -14.15 -13.02
CA TYR A 482 -36.10 -13.92 -13.85
C TYR A 482 -36.93 -15.20 -14.01
N PHE A 483 -36.27 -16.32 -14.31
CA PHE A 483 -36.94 -17.61 -14.54
C PHE A 483 -37.22 -18.41 -13.26
N ARG A 484 -37.03 -17.83 -12.06
CA ARG A 484 -37.16 -18.56 -10.79
C ARG A 484 -38.56 -19.13 -10.55
N ASN A 485 -39.61 -18.48 -11.06
CA ASN A 485 -40.99 -18.92 -10.90
C ASN A 485 -41.47 -19.91 -11.98
N TYR A 486 -40.63 -20.20 -12.99
CA TYR A 486 -40.97 -21.06 -14.11
C TYR A 486 -40.68 -22.53 -13.80
N ASN A 487 -41.53 -23.14 -12.97
CA ASN A 487 -41.29 -24.48 -12.40
C ASN A 487 -41.19 -25.62 -13.43
N ASN A 488 -41.85 -25.45 -14.58
CA ASN A 488 -41.93 -26.47 -15.63
C ASN A 488 -40.86 -26.31 -16.73
N ILE A 489 -40.03 -25.26 -16.63
CA ILE A 489 -38.97 -24.96 -17.60
C ILE A 489 -37.60 -25.32 -17.03
N ARG A 490 -36.76 -25.94 -17.85
CA ARG A 490 -35.34 -26.18 -17.53
C ARG A 490 -34.43 -25.21 -18.25
N LEU A 491 -33.57 -24.55 -17.49
CA LEU A 491 -32.57 -23.61 -18.01
C LEU A 491 -31.27 -24.32 -18.33
N ILE A 492 -30.73 -24.03 -19.50
CA ILE A 492 -29.42 -24.50 -19.95
C ILE A 492 -28.63 -23.28 -20.36
N TYR A 493 -27.55 -23.00 -19.64
CA TYR A 493 -26.64 -21.91 -19.96
C TYR A 493 -25.57 -22.44 -20.91
N PHE A 494 -25.49 -21.87 -22.10
CA PHE A 494 -24.61 -22.29 -23.18
C PHE A 494 -23.68 -21.13 -23.55
N ILE A 495 -22.43 -21.25 -23.11
CA ILE A 495 -21.44 -20.16 -23.14
C ILE A 495 -20.34 -20.50 -24.14
N GLY A 496 -20.12 -19.62 -25.11
CA GLY A 496 -19.04 -19.73 -26.09
C GLY A 496 -17.67 -19.68 -25.42
N ILE A 497 -17.35 -18.57 -24.78
CA ILE A 497 -16.08 -18.36 -24.08
C ILE A 497 -16.34 -17.81 -22.68
N ASN A 498 -15.80 -18.46 -21.66
CA ASN A 498 -15.83 -17.93 -20.30
C ASN A 498 -14.46 -17.40 -19.86
N ARG A 499 -14.42 -16.13 -19.44
CA ARG A 499 -13.23 -15.43 -18.95
C ARG A 499 -13.19 -15.41 -17.43
N ILE A 500 -12.23 -16.14 -16.88
CA ILE A 500 -12.10 -16.38 -15.44
C ILE A 500 -10.98 -15.50 -14.88
N SER A 501 -11.34 -14.41 -14.20
CA SER A 501 -10.36 -13.57 -13.49
C SER A 501 -9.98 -14.16 -12.13
N ASP A 502 -10.91 -14.88 -11.50
CA ASP A 502 -10.77 -15.44 -10.15
C ASP A 502 -11.49 -16.79 -10.11
N SER A 503 -10.73 -17.85 -9.83
CA SER A 503 -11.25 -19.22 -9.86
C SER A 503 -12.27 -19.51 -8.74
N ASP A 504 -12.17 -18.84 -7.59
CA ASP A 504 -13.09 -19.05 -6.47
C ASP A 504 -14.44 -18.39 -6.76
N LYS A 505 -14.42 -17.15 -7.28
CA LYS A 505 -15.64 -16.45 -7.73
C LYS A 505 -16.34 -17.18 -8.87
N HIS A 506 -15.57 -17.81 -9.75
CA HIS A 506 -16.16 -18.62 -10.83
C HIS A 506 -16.91 -19.86 -10.30
N LYS A 507 -16.32 -20.57 -9.33
CA LYS A 507 -17.00 -21.68 -8.66
C LYS A 507 -18.29 -21.23 -7.97
N GLU A 508 -18.25 -20.07 -7.31
CA GLU A 508 -19.41 -19.47 -6.66
C GLU A 508 -20.53 -19.14 -7.68
N LEU A 509 -20.17 -18.50 -8.80
CA LEU A 509 -21.10 -18.20 -9.89
C LEU A 509 -21.78 -19.46 -10.42
N LYS A 510 -20.99 -20.51 -10.72
CA LYS A 510 -21.52 -21.80 -11.18
C LYS A 510 -22.48 -22.41 -10.17
N SER A 511 -22.11 -22.45 -8.89
CA SER A 511 -22.96 -22.97 -7.83
C SER A 511 -24.29 -22.21 -7.76
N ASN A 512 -24.24 -20.88 -7.75
CA ASN A 512 -25.42 -20.02 -7.67
C ASN A 512 -26.36 -20.18 -8.87
N ILE A 513 -25.82 -20.38 -10.07
CA ILE A 513 -26.64 -20.55 -11.28
C ILE A 513 -27.27 -21.95 -11.36
N LYS A 514 -26.53 -22.99 -10.95
CA LYS A 514 -27.01 -24.37 -11.07
C LYS A 514 -27.94 -24.79 -9.94
N TYR A 515 -27.89 -24.13 -8.78
CA TYR A 515 -28.69 -24.47 -7.62
C TYR A 515 -30.16 -24.05 -7.77
N GLY A 516 -31.08 -24.95 -7.42
CA GLY A 516 -32.52 -24.68 -7.44
C GLY A 516 -33.32 -25.74 -6.70
N LEU A 517 -34.59 -25.93 -7.09
CA LEU A 517 -35.54 -26.82 -6.41
C LEU A 517 -35.03 -28.27 -6.23
N TYR A 518 -34.25 -28.76 -7.20
CA TYR A 518 -33.70 -30.13 -7.21
C TYR A 518 -32.22 -30.18 -6.81
N GLY A 519 -31.73 -29.15 -6.11
CA GLY A 519 -30.34 -29.07 -5.64
C GLY A 519 -29.37 -28.49 -6.67
N ALA A 520 -28.10 -28.89 -6.58
CA ALA A 520 -26.97 -28.28 -7.28
C ALA A 520 -26.92 -28.53 -8.80
N GLU A 521 -27.79 -29.38 -9.34
CA GLU A 521 -27.87 -29.73 -10.76
C GLU A 521 -29.25 -29.38 -11.35
N ASN A 522 -29.95 -28.40 -10.78
CA ASN A 522 -31.25 -27.95 -11.27
C ASN A 522 -31.19 -27.32 -12.67
N SER A 523 -30.02 -26.77 -13.05
CA SER A 523 -29.77 -26.17 -14.36
C SER A 523 -28.39 -26.57 -14.87
N SER A 524 -28.26 -26.67 -16.19
CA SER A 524 -27.00 -27.03 -16.85
C SER A 524 -26.17 -25.79 -17.14
N PHE A 525 -24.87 -25.83 -16.88
CA PHE A 525 -23.94 -24.74 -17.18
C PHE A 525 -22.80 -25.26 -18.06
N VAL A 526 -22.86 -24.93 -19.35
CA VAL A 526 -22.00 -25.47 -20.41
C VAL A 526 -21.08 -24.36 -20.92
N GLU A 527 -19.78 -24.62 -20.91
CA GLU A 527 -18.74 -23.69 -21.36
C GLU A 527 -17.92 -24.36 -22.47
N ILE A 528 -17.98 -23.83 -23.69
CA ILE A 528 -17.27 -24.40 -24.84
C ILE A 528 -15.76 -24.19 -24.69
N GLU A 529 -15.36 -22.97 -24.33
CA GLU A 529 -13.97 -22.63 -23.98
C GLU A 529 -13.92 -21.89 -22.65
N THR A 530 -12.81 -22.07 -21.93
CA THR A 530 -12.52 -21.34 -20.70
C THR A 530 -11.11 -20.79 -20.74
N ILE A 531 -10.93 -19.56 -20.27
CA ILE A 531 -9.63 -18.91 -20.24
C ILE A 531 -9.46 -18.07 -18.98
N ASN A 532 -8.29 -18.18 -18.34
CA ASN A 532 -7.97 -17.36 -17.18
C ASN A 532 -7.41 -16.01 -17.64
N CYS A 533 -8.21 -14.95 -17.56
CA CYS A 533 -7.78 -13.63 -17.98
C CYS A 533 -8.36 -12.51 -17.11
N ASP A 534 -7.75 -11.34 -17.22
CA ASP A 534 -8.22 -10.15 -16.51
C ASP A 534 -9.56 -9.66 -17.06
N ASN A 535 -10.42 -9.19 -16.15
CA ASN A 535 -11.78 -8.75 -16.45
C ASN A 535 -11.98 -7.23 -16.23
N SER A 536 -10.89 -6.46 -16.13
CA SER A 536 -10.95 -5.02 -15.95
C SER A 536 -11.67 -4.31 -17.11
N ASN A 537 -12.49 -3.33 -16.72
CA ASN A 537 -13.26 -2.45 -17.61
C ASN A 537 -13.39 -1.02 -17.06
N ILE A 538 -12.52 -0.68 -16.12
CA ILE A 538 -12.40 0.62 -15.47
C ILE A 538 -10.90 0.85 -15.34
N GLU A 539 -10.44 2.06 -15.64
CA GLU A 539 -9.01 2.41 -15.59
C GLU A 539 -8.16 1.42 -16.39
N THR A 540 -8.63 1.09 -17.60
CA THR A 540 -7.86 0.20 -18.48
C THR A 540 -6.55 0.88 -18.90
N PRO A 541 -5.51 0.12 -19.29
CA PRO A 541 -4.22 0.71 -19.69
C PRO A 541 -4.32 1.78 -20.77
N TRP A 542 -5.32 1.68 -21.64
CA TRP A 542 -5.59 2.59 -22.75
C TRP A 542 -6.39 3.82 -22.32
N GLU A 543 -7.29 3.68 -21.34
CA GLU A 543 -7.99 4.82 -20.73
C GLU A 543 -7.02 5.66 -19.91
N ILE A 544 -6.17 5.01 -19.10
CA ILE A 544 -5.08 5.69 -18.36
C ILE A 544 -4.15 6.43 -19.32
N GLU A 545 -3.77 5.80 -20.43
CA GLU A 545 -2.91 6.45 -21.44
C GLU A 545 -3.60 7.66 -22.06
N LEU A 546 -4.88 7.55 -22.42
CA LEU A 546 -5.64 8.66 -22.99
C LEU A 546 -5.74 9.85 -22.04
N ASP A 547 -6.03 9.60 -20.77
CA ASP A 547 -6.14 10.64 -19.76
C ASP A 547 -4.76 11.27 -19.51
N HIS A 548 -3.71 10.46 -19.41
CA HIS A 548 -2.33 10.95 -19.29
C HIS A 548 -1.91 11.81 -20.50
N LEU A 549 -2.17 11.36 -21.73
CA LEU A 549 -1.83 12.10 -22.94
C LEU A 549 -2.56 13.44 -23.03
N ARG A 550 -3.81 13.52 -22.54
CA ARG A 550 -4.55 14.79 -22.46
C ARG A 550 -3.92 15.74 -21.45
N GLU A 551 -3.53 15.25 -20.28
CA GLU A 551 -2.82 16.04 -19.26
C GLU A 551 -1.50 16.59 -19.82
N ILE A 552 -0.73 15.76 -20.53
CA ILE A 552 0.50 16.20 -21.21
C ILE A 552 0.19 17.32 -22.20
N GLN A 553 -0.83 17.14 -23.04
CA GLN A 553 -1.18 18.11 -24.06
C GLN A 553 -1.62 19.46 -23.47
N GLU A 554 -2.36 19.44 -22.35
CA GLU A 554 -2.78 20.65 -21.63
C GLU A 554 -1.59 21.38 -20.96
N GLY A 555 -0.54 20.63 -20.60
CA GLY A 555 0.68 21.19 -19.99
C GLY A 555 1.73 21.69 -20.98
N LEU A 556 1.57 21.45 -22.29
CA LEU A 556 2.48 21.92 -23.33
C LEU A 556 2.04 23.28 -23.89
N ASN A 557 3.00 24.18 -24.13
CA ASN A 557 2.72 25.48 -24.76
C ASN A 557 2.26 25.33 -26.21
N GLU A 558 2.82 24.34 -26.92
CA GLU A 558 2.46 24.00 -28.30
C GLU A 558 2.01 22.53 -28.37
N PRO A 559 0.92 22.22 -29.12
CA PRO A 559 0.45 20.86 -29.32
C PRO A 559 1.51 19.93 -29.92
N SER A 560 1.85 18.83 -29.25
CA SER A 560 2.74 17.81 -29.82
C SER A 560 1.99 16.96 -30.87
N SER A 561 2.57 16.83 -32.07
CA SER A 561 2.00 16.00 -33.14
C SER A 561 1.93 14.53 -32.74
N PHE A 562 2.99 14.02 -32.10
CA PHE A 562 3.07 12.65 -31.60
C PHE A 562 1.98 12.30 -30.59
N VAL A 563 1.73 13.20 -29.63
CA VAL A 563 0.66 13.03 -28.64
C VAL A 563 -0.71 12.97 -29.33
N ASN A 564 -0.95 13.85 -30.30
CA ASN A 564 -2.20 13.86 -31.07
C ASN A 564 -2.38 12.59 -31.92
N GLU A 565 -1.32 12.12 -32.58
CA GLU A 565 -1.34 10.87 -33.35
C GLU A 565 -1.63 9.66 -32.45
N ARG A 566 -1.06 9.64 -31.25
CA ARG A 566 -1.29 8.58 -30.27
C ARG A 566 -2.72 8.60 -29.74
N ILE A 567 -3.25 9.76 -29.37
CA ILE A 567 -4.66 9.94 -28.98
C ILE A 567 -5.59 9.46 -30.09
N THR A 568 -5.30 9.82 -31.34
CA THR A 568 -6.08 9.41 -32.51
C THR A 568 -6.05 7.88 -32.68
N THR A 569 -4.88 7.27 -32.53
CA THR A 569 -4.70 5.81 -32.60
C THR A 569 -5.56 5.09 -31.56
N ILE A 570 -5.54 5.52 -30.30
CA ILE A 570 -6.30 4.87 -29.23
C ILE A 570 -7.81 5.11 -29.40
N ASN A 571 -8.23 6.31 -29.83
CA ASN A 571 -9.63 6.60 -30.11
C ASN A 571 -10.18 5.71 -31.26
N ASN A 572 -9.34 5.40 -32.25
CA ASN A 572 -9.71 4.51 -33.36
C ASN A 572 -10.01 3.07 -32.91
N PHE A 573 -9.57 2.64 -31.72
CA PHE A 573 -9.96 1.32 -31.18
C PHE A 573 -11.47 1.18 -30.97
N SER A 574 -12.19 2.30 -30.81
CA SER A 574 -13.66 2.31 -30.67
C SER A 574 -14.40 2.20 -32.00
N ASN A 575 -13.68 2.08 -33.12
CA ASN A 575 -14.27 1.96 -34.44
C ASN A 575 -15.12 0.68 -34.55
N LYS A 576 -16.38 0.81 -35.01
CA LYS A 576 -17.33 -0.30 -35.11
C LYS A 576 -16.93 -1.37 -36.13
N THR A 577 -16.08 -1.03 -37.10
CA THR A 577 -15.57 -1.94 -38.12
C THR A 577 -14.44 -2.80 -37.57
N PHE A 578 -13.47 -2.20 -36.89
CA PHE A 578 -12.29 -2.91 -36.39
C PHE A 578 -12.49 -3.54 -34.99
N LYS A 579 -13.42 -3.01 -34.19
CA LYS A 579 -13.83 -3.54 -32.88
C LYS A 579 -12.67 -3.79 -31.90
N GLY A 580 -11.84 -2.78 -31.68
CA GLY A 580 -10.68 -2.82 -30.77
C GLY A 580 -9.33 -2.68 -31.47
N GLY A 581 -8.29 -2.49 -30.68
CA GLY A 581 -6.90 -2.40 -31.15
C GLY A 581 -6.29 -3.77 -31.42
N THR A 582 -5.48 -3.85 -32.48
CA THR A 582 -4.75 -5.07 -32.90
C THR A 582 -3.26 -4.83 -33.04
N GLN A 583 -2.89 -3.85 -33.87
CA GLN A 583 -1.52 -3.34 -34.06
C GLN A 583 -1.42 -1.90 -33.57
N LYS A 584 -0.19 -1.39 -33.44
CA LYS A 584 0.11 -0.06 -32.88
C LYS A 584 -0.50 0.15 -31.50
N ILE A 585 -0.65 -0.91 -30.71
CA ILE A 585 -1.17 -0.81 -29.35
C ILE A 585 -0.09 -0.32 -28.40
N PHE A 586 1.20 -0.54 -28.68
CA PHE A 586 2.31 0.00 -27.88
C PHE A 586 2.91 1.26 -28.51
N TYR A 587 3.71 1.99 -27.74
CA TYR A 587 4.62 2.99 -28.29
C TYR A 587 5.65 2.32 -29.22
N PRO A 588 6.04 2.99 -30.31
CA PRO A 588 7.13 2.52 -31.15
C PRO A 588 8.48 2.65 -30.43
N ASP A 589 9.52 2.06 -31.03
CA ASP A 589 10.90 2.34 -30.63
C ASP A 589 11.28 3.82 -30.90
N ILE A 590 12.48 4.22 -30.49
CA ILE A 590 12.94 5.62 -30.65
C ILE A 590 13.13 6.03 -32.12
N LEU A 591 13.19 5.06 -33.04
CA LEU A 591 13.31 5.27 -34.48
C LEU A 591 11.94 5.28 -35.19
N GLY A 592 10.84 5.03 -34.45
CA GLY A 592 9.48 5.00 -34.96
C GLY A 592 9.01 3.64 -35.47
N ASN A 593 9.79 2.57 -35.31
CA ASN A 593 9.39 1.23 -35.72
C ASN A 593 8.44 0.58 -34.71
N GLU A 594 7.49 -0.21 -35.21
CA GLU A 594 6.60 -0.98 -34.36
C GLU A 594 7.34 -2.13 -33.65
N LEU A 595 7.03 -2.34 -32.36
CA LEU A 595 7.56 -3.47 -31.61
C LEU A 595 7.07 -4.79 -32.20
N GLN A 596 8.01 -5.71 -32.42
CA GLN A 596 7.75 -7.03 -33.01
C GLN A 596 8.27 -8.15 -32.12
N ILE A 597 7.67 -9.34 -32.25
CA ILE A 597 8.09 -10.53 -31.52
C ILE A 597 9.25 -11.21 -32.25
N ARG A 598 10.24 -11.75 -31.53
CA ARG A 598 11.29 -12.58 -32.13
C ARG A 598 10.94 -14.07 -32.14
N LYS A 599 11.70 -14.85 -32.91
CA LYS A 599 11.61 -16.33 -32.92
C LYS A 599 12.02 -16.90 -31.55
N ASN A 600 11.62 -18.14 -31.27
CA ASN A 600 11.94 -18.90 -30.05
C ASN A 600 11.31 -18.39 -28.74
N SER A 601 10.11 -17.82 -28.83
CA SER A 601 9.37 -17.38 -27.65
C SER A 601 8.73 -18.55 -26.90
N ALA A 602 8.90 -18.58 -25.57
CA ALA A 602 8.35 -19.63 -24.71
C ALA A 602 6.81 -19.63 -24.63
N PHE A 603 6.16 -18.54 -25.07
CA PHE A 603 4.71 -18.33 -24.96
C PHE A 603 3.89 -19.07 -26.03
N PHE A 604 4.51 -19.56 -27.11
CA PHE A 604 3.81 -20.20 -28.24
C PHE A 604 4.16 -21.68 -28.40
N ASN A 605 3.43 -22.38 -29.28
CA ASN A 605 3.54 -23.83 -29.51
C ASN A 605 4.59 -24.22 -30.57
N SER A 606 4.80 -23.40 -31.60
CA SER A 606 5.83 -23.58 -32.64
C SER A 606 6.61 -22.28 -32.85
N ASN A 607 7.51 -22.20 -33.83
CA ASN A 607 8.14 -20.92 -34.26
C ASN A 607 7.46 -20.30 -35.48
N ASP A 608 6.48 -20.98 -36.07
CA ASP A 608 5.77 -20.54 -37.27
C ASP A 608 4.83 -19.35 -36.98
N TYR A 609 4.69 -18.97 -35.69
CA TYR A 609 3.94 -17.78 -35.28
C TYR A 609 4.61 -16.47 -35.69
N PHE A 610 5.93 -16.46 -35.99
CA PHE A 610 6.77 -15.26 -36.05
C PHE A 610 6.31 -14.22 -37.09
N GLU A 611 5.38 -14.55 -37.98
CA GLU A 611 4.76 -13.61 -38.95
C GLU A 611 3.22 -13.63 -38.90
N GLN A 612 2.64 -14.40 -37.98
CA GLN A 612 1.20 -14.66 -37.86
C GLN A 612 0.67 -14.28 -36.46
N VAL A 613 1.21 -13.23 -35.86
CA VAL A 613 0.76 -12.70 -34.58
C VAL A 613 0.74 -11.18 -34.60
N THR A 614 -0.27 -10.62 -33.95
CA THR A 614 -0.40 -9.18 -33.72
C THR A 614 0.06 -8.81 -32.31
N GLN A 615 0.29 -7.53 -32.07
CA GLN A 615 0.61 -7.01 -30.74
C GLN A 615 -0.49 -7.33 -29.73
N SER A 616 -1.76 -7.31 -30.12
CA SER A 616 -2.87 -7.69 -29.25
C SER A 616 -2.86 -9.18 -28.88
N ASP A 617 -2.42 -10.08 -29.77
CA ASP A 617 -2.26 -11.51 -29.47
C ASP A 617 -1.19 -11.72 -28.38
N ILE A 618 -0.05 -11.02 -28.50
CA ILE A 618 1.02 -11.06 -27.50
C ILE A 618 0.51 -10.50 -26.17
N TYR A 619 -0.11 -9.32 -26.20
CA TYR A 619 -0.64 -8.65 -25.01
C TYR A 619 -1.68 -9.52 -24.28
N PHE A 620 -2.60 -10.15 -25.03
CA PHE A 620 -3.60 -11.05 -24.48
C PHE A 620 -2.95 -12.23 -23.77
N THR A 621 -1.96 -12.86 -24.42
CA THR A 621 -1.22 -14.00 -23.87
C THR A 621 -0.51 -13.63 -22.57
N ILE A 622 0.25 -12.53 -22.56
CA ILE A 622 0.98 -12.05 -21.37
C ILE A 622 0.01 -11.65 -20.25
N SER A 623 -1.11 -11.00 -20.58
CA SER A 623 -2.15 -10.64 -19.60
C SER A 623 -2.75 -11.87 -18.91
N CYS A 624 -2.97 -12.95 -19.67
CA CYS A 624 -3.43 -14.23 -19.11
C CYS A 624 -2.37 -14.89 -18.22
N VAL A 625 -1.09 -14.83 -18.61
CA VAL A 625 0.02 -15.33 -17.79
C VAL A 625 0.08 -14.58 -16.47
N LEU A 626 0.06 -13.24 -16.46
CA LEU A 626 0.04 -12.46 -15.22
C LEU A 626 -1.21 -12.74 -14.38
N ASN A 627 -2.37 -12.96 -15.00
CA ASN A 627 -3.57 -13.37 -14.27
C ASN A 627 -3.41 -14.75 -13.60
N ASN A 628 -2.72 -15.71 -14.24
CA ASN A 628 -2.37 -16.98 -13.62
C ASN A 628 -1.41 -16.79 -12.43
N LEU A 629 -0.43 -15.87 -12.54
CA LEU A 629 0.45 -15.52 -11.41
C LEU A 629 -0.35 -14.92 -10.25
N ARG A 630 -1.30 -14.01 -10.51
CA ARG A 630 -2.10 -13.36 -9.47
C ARG A 630 -3.00 -14.32 -8.70
N ASN A 631 -3.46 -15.38 -9.35
CA ASN A 631 -4.30 -16.42 -8.75
C ASN A 631 -3.49 -17.50 -8.00
N ASN A 632 -2.16 -17.48 -8.08
CA ASN A 632 -1.31 -18.42 -7.34
C ASN A 632 -0.84 -17.80 -6.01
N ARG A 633 -1.31 -18.37 -4.90
CA ARG A 633 -1.02 -17.90 -3.53
C ARG A 633 0.35 -18.34 -2.98
N ILE A 634 1.05 -19.27 -3.64
CA ILE A 634 2.29 -19.86 -3.13
C ILE A 634 3.51 -19.08 -3.64
N ASP A 635 3.66 -18.99 -4.95
CA ASP A 635 4.82 -18.38 -5.62
C ASP A 635 4.41 -17.42 -6.75
N GLY A 636 3.19 -16.89 -6.69
CA GLY A 636 2.65 -15.94 -7.64
C GLY A 636 2.64 -14.48 -7.17
N LEU A 637 1.88 -13.64 -7.86
CA LEU A 637 1.71 -12.20 -7.61
C LEU A 637 0.50 -11.91 -6.71
N TYR A 638 0.12 -12.85 -5.85
CA TYR A 638 -0.98 -12.67 -4.91
C TYR A 638 -0.62 -11.66 -3.82
N GLN A 639 -1.31 -10.52 -3.77
CA GLN A 639 -0.99 -9.44 -2.82
C GLN A 639 -1.73 -9.61 -1.49
N THR A 640 -1.12 -9.20 -0.38
CA THR A 640 -1.77 -9.03 0.93
C THR A 640 -1.33 -7.71 1.59
N ASN A 641 -1.92 -7.36 2.73
CA ASN A 641 -1.53 -6.13 3.45
C ASN A 641 -0.07 -6.17 3.97
N PHE A 642 0.44 -7.37 4.28
CA PHE A 642 1.78 -7.57 4.88
C PHE A 642 2.79 -8.19 3.93
N VAL A 643 2.37 -8.64 2.75
CA VAL A 643 3.24 -9.26 1.76
C VAL A 643 3.02 -8.58 0.42
N LYS A 644 4.09 -7.99 -0.11
CA LYS A 644 4.11 -7.38 -1.45
C LYS A 644 4.93 -8.27 -2.38
N ASN A 645 4.28 -8.83 -3.38
CA ASN A 645 4.91 -9.65 -4.40
C ASN A 645 5.17 -8.79 -5.64
N LEU A 646 6.43 -8.48 -5.91
CA LEU A 646 6.87 -7.70 -7.07
C LEU A 646 7.27 -8.64 -8.20
N LEU A 647 7.13 -8.21 -9.45
CA LEU A 647 7.86 -8.83 -10.54
C LEU A 647 9.36 -8.62 -10.32
N ASP A 648 10.16 -9.64 -10.56
CA ASP A 648 11.63 -9.52 -10.49
C ASP A 648 12.12 -8.64 -11.66
N PRO A 649 12.94 -7.58 -11.42
CA PRO A 649 13.50 -6.77 -12.51
C PRO A 649 14.18 -7.60 -13.59
N PHE A 650 14.81 -8.73 -13.23
CA PHE A 650 15.47 -9.63 -14.17
C PHE A 650 14.52 -10.24 -15.22
N VAL A 651 13.20 -10.24 -14.98
CA VAL A 651 12.19 -10.61 -15.97
C VAL A 651 12.35 -9.79 -17.26
N PHE A 652 12.64 -8.49 -17.15
CA PHE A 652 12.82 -7.63 -18.33
C PHE A 652 14.13 -7.89 -19.07
N ASN A 653 15.17 -8.39 -18.40
CA ASN A 653 16.40 -8.83 -19.06
C ASN A 653 16.21 -10.20 -19.76
N ARG A 654 15.45 -11.10 -19.12
CA ARG A 654 15.17 -12.45 -19.65
C ARG A 654 14.27 -12.41 -20.89
N PHE A 655 13.24 -11.56 -20.87
CA PHE A 655 12.37 -11.33 -22.02
C PHE A 655 12.83 -10.05 -22.71
N ASN A 656 13.83 -10.17 -23.57
CA ASN A 656 14.43 -9.05 -24.32
C ASN A 656 13.60 -8.59 -25.53
N ASP A 657 12.45 -9.23 -25.78
CA ASP A 657 11.46 -8.77 -26.74
C ASP A 657 10.70 -7.56 -26.20
N GLY A 658 10.90 -6.39 -26.81
CA GLY A 658 10.27 -5.15 -26.40
C GLY A 658 8.75 -5.23 -26.41
N ILE A 659 8.16 -5.97 -27.34
CA ILE A 659 6.72 -6.26 -27.36
C ILE A 659 6.26 -7.05 -26.12
N ILE A 660 7.09 -7.95 -25.58
CA ILE A 660 6.80 -8.71 -24.35
C ILE A 660 7.00 -7.79 -23.14
N GLN A 661 8.08 -7.02 -23.11
CA GLN A 661 8.34 -6.05 -22.04
C GLN A 661 7.20 -5.03 -21.93
N ALA A 662 6.79 -4.42 -23.04
CA ALA A 662 5.65 -3.53 -23.16
C ALA A 662 4.35 -4.21 -22.69
N SER A 663 4.13 -5.46 -23.10
CA SER A 663 2.97 -6.23 -22.66
C SER A 663 2.94 -6.44 -21.15
N ILE A 664 4.08 -6.74 -20.52
CA ILE A 664 4.21 -6.89 -19.06
C ILE A 664 3.93 -5.55 -18.38
N LEU A 665 4.55 -4.46 -18.85
CA LEU A 665 4.38 -3.11 -18.28
C LEU A 665 2.92 -2.64 -18.32
N ARG A 666 2.20 -2.91 -19.42
CA ARG A 666 0.79 -2.54 -19.56
C ARG A 666 -0.16 -3.46 -18.82
N ALA A 667 0.16 -4.74 -18.70
CA ALA A 667 -0.70 -5.72 -18.03
C ALA A 667 -0.50 -5.77 -16.51
N ALA A 668 0.63 -5.30 -16.00
CA ALA A 668 0.95 -5.29 -14.57
C ALA A 668 0.06 -4.32 -13.76
N LYS A 669 -0.20 -4.67 -12.50
CA LYS A 669 -0.85 -3.77 -11.53
C LYS A 669 0.20 -2.87 -10.87
N ASN A 670 -0.24 -1.73 -10.34
CA ASN A 670 0.66 -0.74 -9.72
C ASN A 670 1.51 -1.35 -8.58
N ASP A 671 0.94 -2.23 -7.76
CA ASP A 671 1.68 -2.93 -6.70
C ASP A 671 2.78 -3.88 -7.23
N GLU A 672 2.67 -4.38 -8.47
CA GLU A 672 3.53 -5.44 -9.01
C GLU A 672 4.86 -4.90 -9.58
N LEU A 673 4.91 -3.60 -9.90
CA LEU A 673 6.09 -2.89 -10.44
C LEU A 673 6.56 -1.76 -9.52
N ASN A 674 6.10 -1.76 -8.27
CA ASN A 674 6.49 -0.77 -7.28
C ASN A 674 7.79 -1.17 -6.58
N TYR A 675 8.93 -0.90 -7.22
CA TYR A 675 10.25 -1.19 -6.65
C TYR A 675 10.66 -0.26 -5.52
N SER A 676 9.91 0.82 -5.27
CA SER A 676 10.19 1.73 -4.15
C SER A 676 10.13 1.07 -2.77
N PHE A 677 9.52 -0.12 -2.66
CA PHE A 677 9.53 -0.92 -1.42
C PHE A 677 10.90 -1.52 -1.06
N SER A 678 11.82 -1.66 -2.02
CA SER A 678 13.12 -2.29 -1.79
C SER A 678 14.21 -1.57 -2.56
N ARG A 679 15.14 -0.93 -1.83
CA ARG A 679 16.26 -0.21 -2.43
C ARG A 679 17.06 -1.12 -3.37
N LYS A 680 17.31 -2.37 -2.98
CA LYS A 680 18.00 -3.36 -3.82
C LYS A 680 17.26 -3.62 -5.13
N ASN A 681 15.98 -3.99 -5.08
CA ASN A 681 15.22 -4.29 -6.31
C ASN A 681 15.08 -3.06 -7.20
N SER A 682 14.99 -1.87 -6.59
CA SER A 682 15.00 -0.62 -7.35
C SER A 682 16.34 -0.31 -7.99
N GLU A 683 17.46 -0.68 -7.36
CA GLU A 683 18.79 -0.53 -7.94
C GLU A 683 18.95 -1.47 -9.15
N ASP A 684 18.51 -2.73 -9.02
CA ASP A 684 18.49 -3.69 -10.13
C ASP A 684 17.65 -3.17 -11.32
N MET A 685 16.47 -2.59 -11.04
CA MET A 685 15.63 -1.98 -12.08
C MET A 685 16.25 -0.71 -12.67
N LEU A 686 16.89 0.14 -11.85
CA LEU A 686 17.60 1.34 -12.30
C LEU A 686 18.72 0.97 -13.28
N MET A 687 19.52 -0.06 -12.96
CA MET A 687 20.60 -0.51 -13.84
C MET A 687 20.07 -0.93 -15.21
N LEU A 688 18.96 -1.68 -15.25
CA LEU A 688 18.30 -2.05 -16.51
C LEU A 688 17.82 -0.83 -17.31
N LEU A 689 17.17 0.13 -16.64
CA LEU A 689 16.70 1.35 -17.30
C LEU A 689 17.85 2.18 -17.87
N LYS A 690 18.98 2.27 -17.17
CA LYS A 690 20.20 2.91 -17.68
C LYS A 690 20.75 2.18 -18.90
N THR A 691 20.77 0.85 -18.89
CA THR A 691 21.17 0.06 -20.05
C THR A 691 20.25 0.33 -21.25
N PHE A 692 18.93 0.33 -21.05
CA PHE A 692 17.97 0.61 -22.11
C PHE A 692 18.08 2.03 -22.66
N ALA A 693 18.35 3.02 -21.79
CA ALA A 693 18.60 4.40 -22.19
C ALA A 693 19.88 4.53 -23.04
N LYS A 694 20.98 3.91 -22.58
CA LYS A 694 22.27 3.95 -23.28
C LYS A 694 22.23 3.28 -24.66
N HIS A 695 21.46 2.20 -24.80
CA HIS A 695 21.30 1.45 -26.04
C HIS A 695 19.92 1.69 -26.67
N SER A 696 19.43 2.94 -26.59
CA SER A 696 18.07 3.32 -27.01
C SER A 696 17.81 3.16 -28.51
N ASP A 697 18.85 3.22 -29.34
CA ASP A 697 18.83 3.01 -30.78
C ASP A 697 19.10 1.54 -31.19
N GLU A 698 19.39 0.67 -30.21
CA GLU A 698 19.61 -0.76 -30.42
C GLU A 698 18.42 -1.60 -29.93
N TYR A 699 18.44 -2.88 -30.31
CA TYR A 699 17.40 -3.84 -29.91
C TYR A 699 17.20 -3.96 -28.38
N GLN A 700 18.24 -3.66 -27.59
CA GLN A 700 18.17 -3.72 -26.12
C GLN A 700 17.28 -2.63 -25.53
N GLY A 701 17.25 -1.45 -26.18
CA GLY A 701 16.48 -0.29 -25.73
C GLY A 701 15.15 -0.09 -26.45
N GLU A 702 14.72 -1.01 -27.31
CA GLU A 702 13.56 -0.80 -28.21
C GLU A 702 12.25 -0.46 -27.47
N ALA A 703 12.05 -0.97 -26.24
CA ALA A 703 10.88 -0.69 -25.41
C ALA A 703 11.05 0.49 -24.44
N LEU A 704 12.11 1.29 -24.56
CA LEU A 704 12.40 2.39 -23.65
C LEU A 704 11.20 3.33 -23.47
N MET A 705 10.49 3.67 -24.55
CA MET A 705 9.31 4.53 -24.49
C MET A 705 8.19 3.96 -23.60
N GLU A 706 8.00 2.64 -23.57
CA GLU A 706 7.02 1.99 -22.69
C GLU A 706 7.46 1.99 -21.22
N PHE A 707 8.77 1.87 -20.94
CA PHE A 707 9.30 2.02 -19.59
C PHE A 707 9.15 3.45 -19.07
N LEU A 708 9.46 4.45 -19.89
CA LEU A 708 9.30 5.86 -19.54
C LEU A 708 7.83 6.21 -19.32
N TYR A 709 6.93 5.71 -20.17
CA TYR A 709 5.49 5.83 -19.95
C TYR A 709 5.05 5.18 -18.63
N ALA A 710 5.53 3.97 -18.32
CA ALA A 710 5.17 3.30 -17.07
C ALA A 710 5.66 4.07 -15.82
N LEU A 711 6.82 4.74 -15.91
CA LEU A 711 7.33 5.65 -14.88
C LEU A 711 6.47 6.93 -14.77
N SER A 712 6.09 7.53 -15.90
CA SER A 712 5.36 8.81 -15.93
C SER A 712 3.96 8.70 -15.35
N ILE A 713 3.29 7.55 -15.51
CA ILE A 713 1.99 7.27 -14.86
C ILE A 713 2.12 6.69 -13.45
N GLY A 714 3.35 6.55 -12.94
CA GLY A 714 3.65 6.00 -11.62
C GLY A 714 3.30 4.52 -11.45
N ARG A 715 3.18 3.75 -12.54
CA ARG A 715 2.97 2.29 -12.49
C ARG A 715 4.27 1.56 -12.14
N LEU A 716 5.36 1.94 -12.79
CA LEU A 716 6.71 1.55 -12.40
C LEU A 716 7.25 2.62 -11.46
N ARG A 717 7.76 2.22 -10.29
CA ARG A 717 8.29 3.16 -9.29
C ARG A 717 9.65 2.73 -8.81
N LEU A 718 10.54 3.70 -8.68
CA LEU A 718 11.88 3.50 -8.13
C LEU A 718 11.97 4.01 -6.70
N PHE A 719 13.03 3.63 -6.02
CA PHE A 719 13.44 4.26 -4.77
C PHE A 719 13.75 5.74 -5.03
N LYS A 720 13.39 6.62 -4.09
CA LYS A 720 13.45 8.08 -4.28
C LYS A 720 14.81 8.55 -4.82
N ASP A 721 15.90 8.06 -4.24
CA ASP A 721 17.26 8.47 -4.61
C ASP A 721 17.71 7.99 -5.99
N HIS A 722 16.96 7.07 -6.62
CA HIS A 722 17.28 6.53 -7.94
C HIS A 722 16.67 7.34 -9.09
N TYR A 723 15.67 8.19 -8.81
CA TYR A 723 15.07 9.06 -9.84
C TYR A 723 16.07 10.06 -10.41
N PRO A 724 16.84 10.85 -9.62
CA PRO A 724 17.83 11.78 -10.17
C PRO A 724 18.86 11.07 -11.05
N LEU A 725 19.35 9.90 -10.61
CA LEU A 725 20.33 9.11 -11.36
C LEU A 725 19.82 8.64 -12.73
N LEU A 726 18.52 8.39 -12.85
CA LEU A 726 17.89 8.01 -14.12
C LEU A 726 17.66 9.25 -15.00
N ILE A 727 17.18 10.34 -14.42
CA ILE A 727 16.92 11.60 -15.14
C ILE A 727 18.20 12.11 -15.79
N ASP A 728 19.32 12.13 -15.05
CA ASP A 728 20.64 12.50 -15.58
C ASP A 728 21.05 11.67 -16.80
N GLU A 729 20.70 10.38 -16.83
CA GLU A 729 20.98 9.50 -17.98
C GLU A 729 20.09 9.84 -19.18
N LEU A 730 18.80 10.08 -18.94
CA LEU A 730 17.80 10.37 -19.96
C LEU A 730 17.99 11.75 -20.62
N GLU A 731 18.56 12.73 -19.91
CA GLU A 731 18.88 14.05 -20.47
C GLU A 731 19.88 13.99 -21.63
N ASN A 732 20.70 12.93 -21.70
CA ASN A 732 21.66 12.73 -22.79
C ASN A 732 20.99 12.25 -24.10
N ILE A 733 19.72 11.86 -24.07
CA ILE A 733 19.00 11.37 -25.25
C ILE A 733 18.33 12.55 -25.96
N GLU A 734 18.83 12.91 -27.15
CA GLU A 734 18.24 13.95 -27.98
C GLU A 734 17.02 13.46 -28.76
N HIS A 735 15.95 13.10 -28.04
CA HIS A 735 14.67 12.73 -28.62
C HIS A 735 13.52 13.48 -27.95
N GLU A 736 12.70 14.18 -28.74
CA GLU A 736 11.64 15.08 -28.25
C GLU A 736 10.71 14.36 -27.25
N HIS A 737 10.25 13.16 -27.59
CA HIS A 737 9.29 12.44 -26.74
C HIS A 737 9.91 11.91 -25.45
N VAL A 738 11.20 11.58 -25.48
CA VAL A 738 11.93 11.16 -24.28
C VAL A 738 12.04 12.36 -23.33
N LYS A 739 12.32 13.55 -23.85
CA LYS A 739 12.37 14.79 -23.05
C LYS A 739 11.02 15.14 -22.43
N ILE A 740 9.91 14.97 -23.19
CA ILE A 740 8.55 15.17 -22.65
C ILE A 740 8.28 14.24 -21.47
N LEU A 741 8.52 12.93 -21.65
CA LEU A 741 8.31 11.94 -20.57
C LEU A 741 9.26 12.17 -19.39
N CYS A 742 10.52 12.54 -19.64
CA CYS A 742 11.50 12.84 -18.61
C CYS A 742 11.05 13.99 -17.70
N LYS A 743 10.52 15.08 -18.28
CA LYS A 743 9.95 16.20 -17.52
C LYS A 743 8.82 15.76 -16.60
N ILE A 744 7.94 14.88 -17.08
CA ILE A 744 6.82 14.37 -16.27
C ILE A 744 7.32 13.45 -15.16
N ILE A 745 8.33 12.62 -15.44
CA ILE A 745 8.97 11.78 -14.42
C ILE A 745 9.60 12.64 -13.32
N LEU A 746 10.19 13.79 -13.67
CA LEU A 746 10.68 14.78 -12.70
C LEU A 746 9.54 15.33 -11.83
N GLU A 747 8.39 15.68 -12.42
CA GLU A 747 7.21 16.12 -11.66
C GLU A 747 6.68 15.02 -10.71
N VAL A 748 6.69 13.76 -11.14
CA VAL A 748 6.34 12.61 -10.29
C VAL A 748 7.31 12.48 -9.11
N TYR A 749 8.61 12.67 -9.36
CA TYR A 749 9.64 12.70 -8.32
C TYR A 749 9.43 13.87 -7.35
N GLU A 750 9.22 15.09 -7.85
CA GLU A 750 9.02 16.29 -7.02
C GLU A 750 7.76 16.20 -6.14
N LYS A 751 6.64 15.69 -6.67
CA LYS A 751 5.42 15.45 -5.89
C LYS A 751 5.60 14.43 -4.76
N SER A 752 6.71 13.68 -4.78
CA SER A 752 7.04 12.67 -3.78
C SER A 752 8.02 13.16 -2.69
N LEU A 753 8.57 14.37 -2.85
CA LEU A 753 9.31 15.10 -1.83
C LEU A 753 8.35 15.68 -0.78
#